data_AF-A0A1A8Y0A9-F1
#
_entry.id   AF-A0A1A8Y0A9-F1
#
_cell.length_a   1.000
_cell.length_b   1.000
_cell.length_c   1.000
_cell.angle_alpha   90.00
_cell.angle_beta   90.00
_cell.angle_gamma   90.00
#
_symmetry.space_group_name_H-M   'P 1'
#
loop_
_entity.id
_entity.type
_entity.pdbx_description
1 polymer ?
#
loop_
_entity_poly.entity_id
_entity_poly.type
_entity_poly.pdbx_seq_one_letter_code
_entity_poly.pdbx_strand_id
1 'polypeptide(L)'
;MANYQRALELKPDFAVAHSNLLFIHNYRDDCSTDQRLSEAKRFGEMVARQVRVSAAWQVQPEVGRSLRVGLVSGDFRQHPVGNFLEGVLEALVRHASDRLTFFAYSTQHAADSVTERVKTSCCGWQCVVGLSDAQLAERIRADRIDILIDLSGHTSGNRLPMFAWKPAPVQATWLGYLATTGVGAIDYLIADAWTLPESEEVHFTEKIWRLPESYLCFTPPDAAIDVSPLPALSTGQVTFGCFNNLSKMNDAVVALWSRVLHAVPGSRLFLKASQLKEASVRQSIIDRFAAHGIDAERLILEGLVPRAEYLVPFQRVDIALDPFPYPGITTSVENLWMGIPVLTLAGESFLSRQGVGLLMNAGLPEWIATAPDDYVARAVSHAGDLDRLAELRSGLRQQVLASPIFDAQRFAGHFEAALRGMWKAWCDHEVESRGTHGERSFTSPTRPSAPASNSSGNIIASESVVRGILCSDNPLMKLHIGGKEPKEGWKILNALDFEGVDFVGNVRDLSAFPDACCEKVYASHVMEHVGQRDFVDTLKGIHRILCENGELYFSVPDLETLCRLFIRPELDRESRYHVMRMMFGGQIDDFDFHYIGLTCEFMTYFFNLAGFSSARRVESFGIFNDTSDYRPYGVPISLNMIARK
;
A
#
# COMPACT_ATOMS: atom_id res chain seq x y z
N MET A 1 1.16 -17.24 14.66
CA MET A 1 2.51 -17.27 15.25
C MET A 1 3.23 -18.57 14.95
N ALA A 2 2.77 -19.72 15.46
CA ALA A 2 3.40 -21.03 15.21
C ALA A 2 3.69 -21.31 13.72
N ASN A 3 2.74 -20.99 12.83
CA ASN A 3 2.96 -21.14 11.39
C ASN A 3 4.08 -20.24 10.82
N TYR A 4 4.23 -19.01 11.32
CA TYR A 4 5.32 -18.12 10.89
C TYR A 4 6.67 -18.54 11.47
N GLN A 5 6.70 -18.98 12.73
CA GLN A 5 7.90 -19.56 13.32
C GLN A 5 8.35 -20.79 12.53
N ARG A 6 7.42 -21.69 12.21
CA ARG A 6 7.70 -22.85 11.36
C ARG A 6 8.18 -22.45 9.97
N ALA A 7 7.62 -21.41 9.37
CA ALA A 7 8.08 -20.88 8.09
C ALA A 7 9.53 -20.36 8.18
N LEU A 8 9.91 -19.70 9.27
CA LEU A 8 11.28 -19.20 9.49
C LEU A 8 12.27 -20.32 9.83
N GLU A 9 11.85 -21.40 10.49
CA GLU A 9 12.68 -22.60 10.64
C GLU A 9 13.02 -23.23 9.29
N LEU A 10 12.05 -23.25 8.36
CA LEU A 10 12.21 -23.83 7.02
C LEU A 10 12.96 -22.90 6.07
N LYS A 11 12.73 -21.59 6.18
CA LYS A 11 13.32 -20.55 5.36
C LYS A 11 13.71 -19.35 6.24
N PRO A 12 14.91 -19.35 6.83
CA PRO A 12 15.34 -18.32 7.79
C PRO A 12 15.41 -16.90 7.22
N ASP A 13 15.52 -16.74 5.90
CA ASP A 13 15.57 -15.46 5.19
C ASP A 13 14.20 -15.00 4.65
N PHE A 14 13.09 -15.62 5.10
CA PHE A 14 11.76 -15.29 4.62
C PHE A 14 11.21 -14.00 5.25
N ALA A 15 11.64 -12.85 4.71
CA ALA A 15 11.33 -11.51 5.23
C ALA A 15 9.84 -11.23 5.46
N VAL A 16 8.95 -11.73 4.57
CA VAL A 16 7.50 -11.56 4.70
C VAL A 16 6.97 -12.30 5.94
N ALA A 17 7.37 -13.55 6.15
CA ALA A 17 6.96 -14.33 7.32
C ALA A 17 7.48 -13.71 8.62
N HIS A 18 8.71 -13.19 8.61
CA HIS A 18 9.31 -12.52 9.75
C HIS A 18 8.59 -11.19 10.09
N SER A 19 8.27 -10.38 9.08
CA SER A 19 7.48 -9.16 9.28
C SER A 19 6.10 -9.46 9.86
N ASN A 20 5.42 -10.51 9.37
CA ASN A 20 4.13 -10.92 9.91
C ASN A 20 4.23 -11.46 11.34
N LEU A 21 5.34 -12.10 11.71
CA LEU A 21 5.60 -12.50 13.10
C LEU A 21 5.70 -11.27 14.01
N LEU A 22 6.52 -10.28 13.63
CA LEU A 22 6.66 -9.00 14.34
C LEU A 22 5.32 -8.27 14.45
N PHE A 23 4.55 -8.21 13.36
CA PHE A 23 3.23 -7.59 13.37
C PHE A 23 2.25 -8.29 14.34
N ILE A 24 2.31 -9.62 14.47
CA ILE A 24 1.45 -10.37 15.39
C ILE A 24 1.80 -10.11 16.85
N HIS A 25 3.07 -9.90 17.19
CA HIS A 25 3.49 -9.62 18.57
C HIS A 25 2.78 -8.39 19.16
N ASN A 26 2.38 -7.45 18.33
CA ASN A 26 1.63 -6.25 18.72
C ASN A 26 0.24 -6.54 19.31
N TYR A 27 -0.36 -7.69 19.01
CA TYR A 27 -1.69 -8.07 19.51
C TYR A 27 -1.64 -8.88 20.80
N ARG A 28 -0.43 -9.22 21.27
CA ARG A 28 -0.23 -10.10 22.42
C ARG A 28 0.23 -9.30 23.64
N ASP A 29 -0.17 -9.78 24.81
CA ASP A 29 0.22 -9.29 26.14
C ASP A 29 1.34 -10.13 26.77
N ASP A 30 1.61 -11.33 26.24
CA ASP A 30 2.57 -12.29 26.81
C ASP A 30 4.01 -12.17 26.30
N CYS A 31 4.28 -11.20 25.42
CA CYS A 31 5.61 -10.98 24.84
C CYS A 31 6.20 -9.68 25.37
N SER A 32 7.34 -9.77 26.06
CA SER A 32 8.01 -8.60 26.65
C SER A 32 8.57 -7.66 25.57
N THR A 33 8.76 -6.39 25.92
CA THR A 33 9.28 -5.40 24.99
C THR A 33 10.70 -5.75 24.50
N ASP A 34 11.53 -6.33 25.37
CA ASP A 34 12.89 -6.80 25.01
C ASP A 34 12.88 -7.94 23.99
N GLN A 35 11.92 -8.87 24.10
CA GLN A 35 11.75 -9.95 23.13
C GLN A 35 11.36 -9.39 21.76
N ARG A 36 10.44 -8.41 21.72
CA ARG A 36 10.02 -7.74 20.48
C ARG A 36 11.18 -7.00 19.83
N LEU A 37 11.96 -6.24 20.60
CA LEU A 37 13.15 -5.55 20.11
C LEU A 37 14.19 -6.54 19.58
N SER A 38 14.42 -7.65 20.29
CA SER A 38 15.38 -8.67 19.87
C SER A 38 14.96 -9.38 18.58
N GLU A 39 13.66 -9.62 18.39
CA GLU A 39 13.13 -10.14 17.13
C GLU A 39 13.29 -9.12 16.00
N ALA A 40 12.96 -7.84 16.24
CA ALA A 40 13.10 -6.78 15.25
C ALA A 40 14.57 -6.60 14.81
N LYS A 41 15.52 -6.62 15.74
CA LYS A 41 16.96 -6.60 15.43
C LYS A 41 17.36 -7.80 14.55
N ARG A 42 16.86 -8.99 14.84
CA ARG A 42 17.10 -10.19 14.00
C ARG A 42 16.55 -10.01 12.58
N PHE A 43 15.38 -9.39 12.42
CA PHE A 43 14.88 -9.01 11.11
C PHE A 43 15.82 -8.04 10.39
N GLY A 44 16.25 -6.98 11.08
CA GLY A 44 17.20 -5.99 10.56
C GLY A 44 18.51 -6.60 10.08
N GLU A 45 19.11 -7.46 10.89
CA GLU A 45 20.34 -8.20 10.54
C GLU A 45 20.15 -9.10 9.33
N MET A 46 19.00 -9.80 9.27
CA MET A 46 18.67 -10.67 8.16
C MET A 46 18.56 -9.90 6.84
N VAL A 47 17.86 -8.76 6.81
CA VAL A 47 17.75 -7.95 5.58
C VAL A 47 19.07 -7.26 5.22
N ALA A 48 19.86 -6.84 6.21
CA ALA A 48 21.17 -6.22 5.98
C ALA A 48 22.16 -7.18 5.30
N ARG A 49 22.09 -8.50 5.57
CA ARG A 49 22.94 -9.51 4.90
C ARG A 49 22.69 -9.65 3.40
N GLN A 50 21.53 -9.20 2.92
CA GLN A 50 21.17 -9.28 1.50
C GLN A 50 21.70 -8.09 0.69
N VAL A 51 22.18 -7.03 1.38
CA VAL A 51 22.68 -5.81 0.76
C VAL A 51 24.06 -6.07 0.15
N ARG A 52 24.22 -5.71 -1.12
CA ARG A 52 25.53 -5.67 -1.80
C ARG A 52 26.13 -4.26 -1.70
N VAL A 53 27.43 -4.12 -1.96
CA VAL A 53 28.15 -2.82 -1.91
C VAL A 53 27.31 -1.73 -2.59
N SER A 54 26.82 -0.77 -1.81
CA SER A 54 26.03 0.35 -2.30
C SER A 54 26.96 1.43 -2.84
N ALA A 55 26.59 2.03 -3.97
CA ALA A 55 27.21 3.27 -4.43
C ALA A 55 27.05 4.37 -3.37
N ALA A 56 28.05 5.24 -3.26
CA ALA A 56 27.99 6.42 -2.39
C ALA A 56 26.89 7.38 -2.84
N TRP A 57 26.28 8.10 -1.90
CA TRP A 57 25.29 9.12 -2.23
C TRP A 57 25.95 10.28 -2.99
N GLN A 58 25.38 10.65 -4.13
CA GLN A 58 25.83 11.82 -4.90
C GLN A 58 25.18 13.10 -4.38
N VAL A 59 25.44 13.44 -3.12
CA VAL A 59 24.80 14.57 -2.45
C VAL A 59 25.83 15.41 -1.69
N GLN A 60 25.68 16.73 -1.77
CA GLN A 60 26.51 17.66 -0.99
C GLN A 60 25.79 18.02 0.32
N PRO A 61 26.51 18.04 1.46
CA PRO A 61 25.95 18.40 2.76
C PRO A 61 25.73 19.91 2.88
N GLU A 62 24.65 20.39 2.29
CA GLU A 62 24.23 21.79 2.33
C GLU A 62 22.92 21.92 3.11
N VAL A 63 22.93 22.65 4.23
CA VAL A 63 21.77 22.76 5.13
C VAL A 63 20.60 23.55 4.51
N GLY A 64 20.90 24.57 3.70
CA GLY A 64 19.92 25.54 3.20
C GLY A 64 19.21 25.15 1.90
N ARG A 65 19.60 24.04 1.26
CA ARG A 65 19.04 23.64 -0.05
C ARG A 65 17.58 23.19 0.05
N SER A 66 16.93 23.15 -1.11
CA SER A 66 15.64 22.46 -1.25
C SER A 66 15.84 20.94 -1.16
N LEU A 67 14.95 20.26 -0.43
CA LEU A 67 15.07 18.83 -0.13
C LEU A 67 14.11 17.99 -0.97
N ARG A 68 14.60 16.88 -1.51
CA ARG A 68 13.81 15.87 -2.22
C ARG A 68 13.41 14.78 -1.23
N VAL A 69 12.12 14.68 -0.94
CA VAL A 69 11.57 13.76 0.05
C VAL A 69 10.83 12.63 -0.67
N GLY A 70 11.31 11.40 -0.51
CA GLY A 70 10.66 10.21 -1.07
C GLY A 70 9.77 9.53 -0.05
N LEU A 71 8.56 9.14 -0.44
CA LEU A 71 7.59 8.41 0.38
C LEU A 71 7.40 7.01 -0.20
N VAL A 72 7.50 5.97 0.63
CA VAL A 72 7.34 4.57 0.19
C VAL A 72 6.17 3.94 0.93
N SER A 73 5.14 3.51 0.19
CA SER A 73 3.95 2.89 0.79
C SER A 73 3.20 2.00 -0.18
N GLY A 74 2.50 1.00 0.37
CA GLY A 74 1.45 0.27 -0.35
C GLY A 74 0.07 0.90 -0.22
N ASP A 75 -0.07 1.94 0.60
CA ASP A 75 -1.37 2.41 1.08
C ASP A 75 -1.64 3.89 0.75
N PHE A 76 -1.12 4.37 -0.38
CA PHE A 76 -1.51 5.66 -0.97
C PHE A 76 -2.92 5.59 -1.60
N ARG A 77 -3.92 5.25 -0.79
CA ARG A 77 -5.29 4.95 -1.22
C ARG A 77 -6.26 5.18 -0.05
N GLN A 78 -7.52 4.85 -0.22
CA GLN A 78 -8.52 4.83 0.83
C GLN A 78 -8.17 3.78 1.90
N HIS A 79 -7.29 4.20 2.80
CA HIS A 79 -6.66 3.43 3.85
C HIS A 79 -6.26 4.39 4.97
N PRO A 80 -6.14 3.95 6.24
CA PRO A 80 -5.59 4.76 7.32
C PRO A 80 -4.40 5.64 6.94
N VAL A 81 -3.36 5.07 6.32
CA VAL A 81 -2.17 5.83 5.86
C VAL A 81 -2.56 6.98 4.93
N GLY A 82 -3.36 6.71 3.88
CA GLY A 82 -3.84 7.75 2.97
C GLY A 82 -4.63 8.84 3.69
N ASN A 83 -5.51 8.50 4.62
CA ASN A 83 -6.32 9.47 5.36
C ASN A 83 -5.48 10.41 6.24
N PHE A 84 -4.38 9.93 6.83
CA PHE A 84 -3.47 10.76 7.62
C PHE A 84 -2.42 11.50 6.75
N LEU A 85 -2.18 11.03 5.52
CA LEU A 85 -1.17 11.58 4.63
C LEU A 85 -1.70 12.71 3.73
N GLU A 86 -2.91 12.55 3.20
CA GLU A 86 -3.43 13.39 2.11
C GLU A 86 -3.42 14.88 2.46
N GLY A 87 -4.13 15.30 3.51
CA GLY A 87 -4.19 16.70 3.93
C GLY A 87 -2.84 17.25 4.40
N VAL A 88 -1.98 16.39 4.97
CA VAL A 88 -0.61 16.77 5.37
C VAL A 88 0.24 17.12 4.16
N LEU A 89 0.23 16.30 3.10
CA LEU A 89 0.98 16.58 1.89
C LEU A 89 0.48 17.83 1.18
N GLU A 90 -0.85 18.00 1.09
CA GLU A 90 -1.44 19.19 0.52
C GLU A 90 -1.00 20.47 1.26
N ALA A 91 -1.02 20.43 2.60
CA ALA A 91 -0.55 21.54 3.44
C ALA A 91 0.96 21.79 3.30
N LEU A 92 1.78 20.73 3.21
CA LEU A 92 3.23 20.84 3.00
C LEU A 92 3.58 21.49 1.66
N VAL A 93 2.91 21.11 0.57
CA VAL A 93 3.12 21.71 -0.75
C VAL A 93 2.76 23.20 -0.74
N ARG A 94 1.65 23.58 -0.08
CA ARG A 94 1.30 25.00 0.10
C ARG A 94 2.31 25.76 0.96
N HIS A 95 2.79 25.14 2.03
CA HIS A 95 3.65 25.78 3.02
C HIS A 95 5.12 25.92 2.57
N ALA A 96 5.62 24.95 1.82
CA ALA A 96 7.06 24.74 1.63
C ALA A 96 7.45 24.26 0.22
N SER A 97 6.67 24.57 -0.83
CA SER A 97 6.95 24.10 -2.21
C SER A 97 8.29 24.57 -2.79
N ASP A 98 8.83 25.71 -2.35
CA ASP A 98 10.17 26.20 -2.71
C ASP A 98 11.30 25.43 -2.00
N ARG A 99 10.94 24.71 -0.93
CA ARG A 99 11.83 24.20 0.10
C ARG A 99 11.85 22.68 0.21
N LEU A 100 10.74 22.04 -0.15
CA LEU A 100 10.53 20.59 -0.13
C LEU A 100 9.87 20.16 -1.45
N THR A 101 10.35 19.07 -2.02
CA THR A 101 9.77 18.43 -3.21
C THR A 101 9.50 16.96 -2.90
N PHE A 102 8.25 16.52 -3.07
CA PHE A 102 7.84 15.16 -2.73
C PHE A 102 7.84 14.21 -3.94
N PHE A 103 8.27 12.98 -3.68
CA PHE A 103 8.23 11.84 -4.60
C PHE A 103 7.51 10.68 -3.92
N ALA A 104 6.69 9.93 -4.65
CA ALA A 104 5.98 8.77 -4.11
C ALA A 104 6.34 7.50 -4.88
N TYR A 105 6.64 6.44 -4.13
CA TYR A 105 6.96 5.11 -4.60
C TYR A 105 5.88 4.13 -4.10
N SER A 106 4.85 3.93 -4.92
CA SER A 106 3.72 3.05 -4.62
C SER A 106 4.11 1.59 -4.82
N THR A 107 3.99 0.79 -3.76
CA THR A 107 4.31 -0.64 -3.78
C THR A 107 3.11 -1.52 -4.17
N GLN A 108 2.01 -0.88 -4.56
CA GLN A 108 0.81 -1.51 -5.09
C GLN A 108 0.33 -0.80 -6.36
N HIS A 109 -0.45 -1.53 -7.19
CA HIS A 109 -1.13 -0.98 -8.36
C HIS A 109 -2.44 -0.25 -8.03
N ALA A 110 -2.94 -0.40 -6.79
CA ALA A 110 -4.21 0.16 -6.38
C ALA A 110 -4.25 1.68 -6.61
N ALA A 111 -5.31 2.14 -7.27
CA ALA A 111 -5.58 3.55 -7.50
C ALA A 111 -7.05 3.83 -7.18
N ASP A 112 -7.29 4.82 -6.33
CA ASP A 112 -8.61 5.37 -6.04
C ASP A 112 -8.55 6.90 -5.91
N SER A 113 -9.64 7.52 -5.48
CA SER A 113 -9.70 8.98 -5.38
C SER A 113 -8.65 9.58 -4.43
N VAL A 114 -8.26 8.87 -3.36
CA VAL A 114 -7.19 9.32 -2.45
C VAL A 114 -5.85 9.25 -3.18
N THR A 115 -5.59 8.17 -3.93
CA THR A 115 -4.38 8.04 -4.74
C THR A 115 -4.21 9.21 -5.69
N GLU A 116 -5.28 9.60 -6.40
CA GLU A 116 -5.23 10.71 -7.35
C GLU A 116 -4.99 12.06 -6.65
N ARG A 117 -5.57 12.30 -5.46
CA ARG A 117 -5.29 13.52 -4.69
C ARG A 117 -3.87 13.56 -4.15
N VAL A 118 -3.34 12.44 -3.64
CA VAL A 118 -1.93 12.36 -3.21
C VAL A 118 -0.98 12.61 -4.37
N LYS A 119 -1.25 12.06 -5.57
CA LYS A 119 -0.44 12.31 -6.78
C LYS A 119 -0.28 13.79 -7.10
N THR A 120 -1.33 14.61 -6.91
CA THR A 120 -1.25 16.05 -7.19
C THR A 120 -0.28 16.80 -6.28
N SER A 121 0.06 16.23 -5.12
CA SER A 121 1.03 16.79 -4.18
C SER A 121 2.47 16.26 -4.40
N CYS A 122 2.69 15.42 -5.41
CA CYS A 122 3.99 14.83 -5.72
C CYS A 122 4.54 15.32 -7.06
N CYS A 123 5.83 15.67 -7.08
CA CYS A 123 6.56 16.01 -8.31
C CYS A 123 6.92 14.75 -9.12
N GLY A 124 7.06 13.60 -8.45
CA GLY A 124 7.24 12.31 -9.08
C GLY A 124 6.38 11.24 -8.44
N TRP A 125 5.75 10.41 -9.28
CA TRP A 125 4.98 9.25 -8.86
C TRP A 125 5.46 8.02 -9.61
N GLN A 126 5.75 6.93 -8.88
CA GLN A 126 6.22 5.69 -9.47
C GLN A 126 5.52 4.51 -8.82
N CYS A 127 4.93 3.64 -9.62
CA CYS A 127 4.57 2.31 -9.17
C CYS A 127 5.82 1.43 -9.26
N VAL A 128 6.22 0.84 -8.13
CA VAL A 128 7.46 0.07 -7.99
C VAL A 128 7.20 -1.43 -7.85
N VAL A 129 5.97 -1.86 -8.17
CA VAL A 129 5.61 -3.27 -8.28
C VAL A 129 6.48 -3.93 -9.35
N GLY A 130 6.95 -5.15 -9.07
CA GLY A 130 7.85 -5.89 -9.95
C GLY A 130 9.33 -5.51 -9.82
N LEU A 131 9.68 -4.38 -9.18
CA LEU A 131 11.08 -4.04 -8.92
C LEU A 131 11.64 -4.84 -7.74
N SER A 132 12.82 -5.42 -7.93
CA SER A 132 13.63 -5.94 -6.81
C SER A 132 14.08 -4.82 -5.87
N ASP A 133 14.47 -5.16 -4.64
CA ASP A 133 14.96 -4.16 -3.67
C ASP A 133 16.19 -3.40 -4.18
N ALA A 134 17.07 -4.08 -4.91
CA ALA A 134 18.25 -3.47 -5.53
C ALA A 134 17.86 -2.44 -6.60
N GLN A 135 16.98 -2.82 -7.53
CA GLN A 135 16.50 -1.92 -8.60
C GLN A 135 15.76 -0.71 -8.05
N LEU A 136 14.91 -0.90 -7.02
CA LEU A 136 14.23 0.20 -6.36
C LEU A 136 15.23 1.13 -5.66
N ALA A 137 16.22 0.58 -4.96
CA ALA A 137 17.26 1.39 -4.33
C ALA A 137 18.07 2.19 -5.36
N GLU A 138 18.43 1.60 -6.51
CA GLU A 138 19.08 2.31 -7.61
C GLU A 138 18.22 3.42 -8.19
N ARG A 139 16.91 3.17 -8.36
CA ARG A 139 15.97 4.19 -8.83
C ARG A 139 15.87 5.37 -7.86
N ILE A 140 15.73 5.11 -6.56
CA ILE A 140 15.67 6.17 -5.53
C ILE A 140 16.96 6.99 -5.52
N ARG A 141 18.13 6.35 -5.69
CA ARG A 141 19.41 7.07 -5.84
C ARG A 141 19.44 7.92 -7.11
N ALA A 142 18.97 7.40 -8.24
CA ALA A 142 18.89 8.15 -9.50
C ALA A 142 17.96 9.36 -9.39
N ASP A 143 16.87 9.23 -8.63
CA ASP A 143 15.95 10.31 -8.30
C ASP A 143 16.54 11.31 -7.28
N ARG A 144 17.74 11.04 -6.73
CA ARG A 144 18.48 11.87 -5.76
C ARG A 144 17.63 12.25 -4.55
N ILE A 145 16.93 11.28 -3.98
CA ILE A 145 16.15 11.50 -2.75
C ILE A 145 17.10 11.80 -1.58
N ASP A 146 16.85 12.91 -0.90
CA ASP A 146 17.64 13.38 0.25
C ASP A 146 17.13 12.72 1.55
N ILE A 147 15.81 12.62 1.70
CA ILE A 147 15.14 11.99 2.84
C ILE A 147 14.13 10.98 2.30
N LEU A 148 14.29 9.71 2.66
CA LEU A 148 13.35 8.65 2.31
C LEU A 148 12.52 8.21 3.53
N ILE A 149 11.20 8.21 3.40
CA ILE A 149 10.27 7.91 4.48
C ILE A 149 9.51 6.62 4.16
N ASP A 150 9.68 5.63 5.02
CA ASP A 150 8.84 4.44 5.09
C ASP A 150 7.49 4.79 5.72
N LEU A 151 6.39 4.52 5.01
CA LEU A 151 5.03 4.72 5.52
C LEU A 151 4.32 3.44 5.94
N SER A 152 5.02 2.29 5.92
CA SER A 152 4.39 0.97 6.11
C SER A 152 4.91 0.26 7.35
N GLY A 153 6.20 0.31 7.62
CA GLY A 153 6.86 -0.55 8.61
C GLY A 153 6.58 -2.03 8.32
N HIS A 154 6.23 -2.84 9.33
CA HIS A 154 5.95 -4.28 9.12
C HIS A 154 4.53 -4.60 8.62
N THR A 155 3.77 -3.62 8.13
CA THR A 155 2.47 -3.88 7.50
C THR A 155 2.61 -4.46 6.09
N SER A 156 1.48 -4.85 5.48
CA SER A 156 1.46 -5.44 4.15
C SER A 156 1.96 -4.45 3.08
N GLY A 157 2.66 -4.97 2.07
CA GLY A 157 3.20 -4.15 0.97
C GLY A 157 4.38 -3.27 1.35
N ASN A 158 5.00 -3.45 2.52
CA ASN A 158 6.19 -2.71 2.89
C ASN A 158 7.41 -3.06 2.01
N ARG A 159 8.43 -2.19 2.06
CA ARG A 159 9.73 -2.41 1.41
C ARG A 159 10.88 -2.22 2.38
N LEU A 160 10.72 -2.65 3.63
CA LEU A 160 11.78 -2.56 4.64
C LEU A 160 13.12 -3.19 4.20
N PRO A 161 13.15 -4.33 3.48
CA PRO A 161 14.41 -4.84 2.93
C PRO A 161 15.13 -3.86 1.98
N MET A 162 14.40 -3.05 1.20
CA MET A 162 15.00 -2.01 0.36
C MET A 162 15.64 -0.90 1.19
N PHE A 163 15.04 -0.49 2.31
CA PHE A 163 15.63 0.52 3.20
C PHE A 163 16.99 0.08 3.76
N ALA A 164 17.24 -1.24 3.90
CA ALA A 164 18.56 -1.75 4.30
C ALA A 164 19.67 -1.40 3.30
N TRP A 165 19.34 -1.17 2.01
CA TRP A 165 20.29 -0.72 0.99
C TRP A 165 20.69 0.74 1.12
N LYS A 166 20.04 1.48 2.02
CA LYS A 166 20.30 2.89 2.32
C LYS A 166 20.38 3.78 1.07
N PRO A 167 19.35 3.78 0.19
CA PRO A 167 19.39 4.58 -1.05
C PRO A 167 19.32 6.10 -0.82
N ALA A 168 18.83 6.57 0.32
CA ALA A 168 18.88 7.98 0.70
C ALA A 168 19.82 8.20 1.90
N PRO A 169 20.48 9.37 2.00
CA PRO A 169 21.36 9.69 3.13
C PRO A 169 20.63 9.67 4.47
N VAL A 170 19.42 10.24 4.51
CA VAL A 170 18.53 10.21 5.66
C VAL A 170 17.34 9.31 5.37
N GLN A 171 17.04 8.42 6.30
CA GLN A 171 15.87 7.56 6.23
C GLN A 171 15.07 7.63 7.52
N ALA A 172 13.75 7.75 7.40
CA ALA A 172 12.84 7.74 8.53
C ALA A 172 11.71 6.74 8.31
N THR A 173 11.10 6.29 9.39
CA THR A 173 9.80 5.62 9.36
C THR A 173 8.76 6.51 10.03
N TRP A 174 7.60 6.62 9.41
CA TRP A 174 6.46 7.36 9.94
C TRP A 174 5.16 6.73 9.46
N LEU A 175 4.23 6.64 10.41
CA LEU A 175 2.81 6.40 10.30
C LEU A 175 2.34 4.94 10.34
N GLY A 176 2.75 4.08 9.42
CA GLY A 176 2.08 2.79 9.21
C GLY A 176 2.24 1.74 10.31
N TYR A 177 3.30 1.82 11.11
CA TYR A 177 3.66 0.80 12.08
C TYR A 177 4.08 1.41 13.42
N LEU A 178 3.64 0.79 14.52
CA LEU A 178 3.68 1.38 15.87
C LEU A 178 4.72 0.72 16.78
N ALA A 179 5.78 0.19 16.20
CA ALA A 179 6.92 -0.35 16.91
C ALA A 179 8.18 -0.16 16.05
N THR A 180 9.34 -0.51 16.58
CA THR A 180 10.59 -0.46 15.82
C THR A 180 10.55 -1.35 14.57
N THR A 181 11.11 -0.86 13.47
CA THR A 181 11.32 -1.65 12.24
C THR A 181 12.47 -2.65 12.39
N GLY A 182 13.37 -2.40 13.35
CA GLY A 182 14.60 -3.17 13.54
C GLY A 182 15.64 -2.98 12.45
N VAL A 183 15.34 -2.25 11.37
CA VAL A 183 16.25 -2.05 10.24
C VAL A 183 17.25 -0.96 10.59
N GLY A 184 18.49 -1.34 10.89
CA GLY A 184 19.55 -0.39 11.32
C GLY A 184 19.92 0.70 10.31
N ALA A 185 19.46 0.61 9.06
CA ALA A 185 19.63 1.65 8.05
C ALA A 185 18.56 2.76 8.12
N ILE A 186 17.46 2.57 8.85
CA ILE A 186 16.46 3.61 9.11
C ILE A 186 16.94 4.42 10.31
N ASP A 187 17.21 5.71 10.11
CA ASP A 187 17.85 6.56 11.11
C ASP A 187 16.86 7.03 12.18
N TYR A 188 15.63 7.35 11.76
CA TYR A 188 14.64 8.02 12.60
C TYR A 188 13.29 7.34 12.61
N LEU A 189 12.60 7.38 13.75
CA LEU A 189 11.16 7.17 13.86
C LEU A 189 10.52 8.49 14.30
N ILE A 190 9.50 8.94 13.57
CA ILE A 190 8.78 10.18 13.90
C ILE A 190 7.62 9.87 14.86
N ALA A 191 7.65 10.46 16.05
CA ALA A 191 6.65 10.27 17.12
C ALA A 191 6.33 11.58 17.84
N ASP A 192 5.62 11.50 18.97
CA ASP A 192 5.39 12.60 19.90
C ASP A 192 5.57 12.17 21.36
N ALA A 193 5.59 13.15 22.27
CA ALA A 193 5.84 12.91 23.69
C ALA A 193 4.70 12.16 24.41
N TRP A 194 3.48 12.21 23.89
CA TRP A 194 2.33 11.55 24.51
C TRP A 194 2.32 10.06 24.23
N THR A 195 2.58 9.71 22.98
CA THR A 195 2.56 8.34 22.46
C THR A 195 3.86 7.61 22.74
N LEU A 196 5.01 8.29 22.67
CA LEU A 196 6.33 7.70 22.96
C LEU A 196 7.14 8.56 23.95
N PRO A 197 6.94 8.34 25.26
CA PRO A 197 7.75 8.96 26.30
C PRO A 197 9.25 8.67 26.12
N GLU A 198 10.12 9.53 26.65
CA GLU A 198 11.59 9.37 26.58
C GLU A 198 12.08 8.06 27.23
N SER A 199 11.39 7.59 28.28
CA SER A 199 11.72 6.32 28.94
C SER A 199 11.62 5.11 28.00
N GLU A 200 10.80 5.19 26.96
CA GLU A 200 10.50 4.06 26.08
C GLU A 200 11.40 4.00 24.83
N GLU A 201 12.28 4.99 24.62
CA GLU A 201 13.19 5.03 23.47
C GLU A 201 14.14 3.83 23.42
N VAL A 202 14.44 3.23 24.57
CA VAL A 202 15.34 2.08 24.69
C VAL A 202 14.85 0.87 23.88
N HIS A 203 13.56 0.87 23.54
CA HIS A 203 12.88 -0.19 22.82
C HIS A 203 12.90 -0.02 21.29
N PHE A 204 13.68 0.93 20.77
CA PHE A 204 13.78 1.24 19.35
C PHE A 204 15.21 1.13 18.82
N THR A 205 15.35 0.71 17.56
CA THR A 205 16.64 0.79 16.86
C THR A 205 16.87 2.15 16.21
N GLU A 206 15.80 2.83 15.86
CA GLU A 206 15.76 4.16 15.27
C GLU A 206 15.94 5.24 16.36
N LYS A 207 16.52 6.38 16.00
CA LYS A 207 16.49 7.57 16.86
C LYS A 207 15.09 8.17 16.83
N ILE A 208 14.55 8.53 17.99
CA ILE A 208 13.21 9.11 18.03
C ILE A 208 13.27 10.60 17.70
N TRP A 209 12.57 11.00 16.64
CA TRP A 209 12.32 12.40 16.32
C TRP A 209 10.93 12.80 16.82
N ARG A 210 10.86 13.66 17.84
CA ARG A 210 9.58 14.09 18.42
C ARG A 210 9.04 15.36 17.78
N LEU A 211 7.81 15.30 17.30
CA LEU A 211 7.05 16.50 16.95
C LEU A 211 6.53 17.19 18.23
N PRO A 212 6.34 18.52 18.23
CA PRO A 212 5.93 19.27 19.42
C PRO A 212 4.56 18.91 20.01
N GLU A 213 3.64 18.32 19.22
CA GLU A 213 2.27 18.04 19.65
C GLU A 213 1.84 16.62 19.30
N SER A 214 1.25 16.41 18.11
CA SER A 214 0.89 15.08 17.61
C SER A 214 1.78 14.67 16.46
N TYR A 215 2.13 13.39 16.41
CA TYR A 215 2.76 12.76 15.25
C TYR A 215 1.74 12.35 14.16
N LEU A 216 0.44 12.54 14.43
CA LEU A 216 -0.67 12.26 13.53
C LEU A 216 -1.41 13.56 13.18
N CYS A 217 -1.87 13.66 11.93
CA CYS A 217 -2.85 14.64 11.50
C CYS A 217 -3.80 13.98 10.50
N PHE A 218 -5.09 13.97 10.80
CA PHE A 218 -6.11 13.26 10.04
C PHE A 218 -6.82 14.22 9.09
N THR A 219 -7.03 13.77 7.86
CA THR A 219 -7.86 14.50 6.90
C THR A 219 -9.33 14.33 7.29
N PRO A 220 -10.09 15.41 7.52
CA PRO A 220 -11.52 15.32 7.82
C PRO A 220 -12.26 14.42 6.81
N PRO A 221 -13.14 13.52 7.26
CA PRO A 221 -13.98 12.75 6.36
C PRO A 221 -14.82 13.68 5.47
N ASP A 222 -14.77 13.47 4.16
CA ASP A 222 -15.69 14.10 3.19
C ASP A 222 -17.04 13.37 3.21
N ALA A 223 -17.81 13.63 4.26
CA ALA A 223 -19.12 13.02 4.48
C ALA A 223 -20.14 14.06 4.96
N ALA A 224 -21.25 14.17 4.24
CA ALA A 224 -22.38 15.01 4.62
C ALA A 224 -23.22 14.34 5.72
N ILE A 225 -22.66 14.21 6.93
CA ILE A 225 -23.30 13.59 8.09
C ILE A 225 -23.17 14.45 9.35
N ASP A 226 -24.29 14.81 9.95
CA ASP A 226 -24.31 15.56 11.20
C ASP A 226 -24.05 14.68 12.42
N VAL A 227 -23.55 15.30 13.49
CA VAL A 227 -23.51 14.67 14.81
C VAL A 227 -24.95 14.52 15.29
N SER A 228 -25.39 13.28 15.53
CA SER A 228 -26.72 13.02 16.07
C SER A 228 -26.80 13.41 17.56
N PRO A 229 -27.99 13.66 18.12
CA PRO A 229 -28.19 13.70 19.56
C PRO A 229 -27.71 12.39 20.23
N LEU A 230 -27.47 12.43 21.54
CA LEU A 230 -27.03 11.26 22.31
C LEU A 230 -28.12 10.16 22.27
N PRO A 231 -27.82 8.96 21.70
CA PRO A 231 -28.79 7.87 21.60
C PRO A 231 -29.43 7.48 22.94
N ALA A 232 -28.63 7.39 24.00
CA ALA A 232 -29.06 7.00 25.34
C ALA A 232 -30.21 7.85 25.91
N LEU A 233 -30.34 9.12 25.52
CA LEU A 233 -31.46 9.98 25.95
C LEU A 233 -32.80 9.49 25.39
N SER A 234 -32.79 8.88 24.20
CA SER A 234 -34.00 8.37 23.54
C SER A 234 -34.29 6.91 23.88
N THR A 235 -33.25 6.10 24.04
CA THR A 235 -33.38 4.65 24.29
C THR A 235 -33.46 4.31 25.78
N GLY A 236 -33.02 5.21 26.66
CA GLY A 236 -32.85 4.95 28.09
C GLY A 236 -31.72 3.97 28.41
N GLN A 237 -30.86 3.65 27.44
CA GLN A 237 -29.80 2.64 27.56
C GLN A 237 -28.52 3.12 26.88
N VAL A 238 -27.39 2.98 27.59
CA VAL A 238 -26.06 3.29 27.04
C VAL A 238 -25.60 2.17 26.11
N THR A 239 -25.17 2.55 24.92
CA THR A 239 -24.52 1.67 23.94
C THR A 239 -23.04 2.01 23.85
N PHE A 240 -22.21 1.12 24.39
CA PHE A 240 -20.78 1.12 24.17
C PHE A 240 -20.47 0.62 22.75
N GLY A 241 -19.48 1.19 22.06
CA GLY A 241 -19.14 0.83 20.69
C GLY A 241 -17.65 0.51 20.50
N CYS A 242 -17.34 -0.47 19.65
CA CYS A 242 -15.98 -0.68 19.16
C CYS A 242 -16.02 -1.18 17.71
N PHE A 243 -15.52 -0.35 16.79
CA PHE A 243 -15.49 -0.66 15.35
C PHE A 243 -14.08 -1.05 14.86
N ASN A 244 -13.23 -1.46 15.79
CA ASN A 244 -11.88 -1.93 15.51
C ASN A 244 -11.89 -3.33 14.89
N ASN A 245 -10.80 -3.68 14.21
CA ASN A 245 -10.55 -5.05 13.77
C ASN A 245 -10.59 -6.01 14.98
N LEU A 246 -11.35 -7.11 14.89
CA LEU A 246 -11.50 -8.06 16.01
C LEU A 246 -10.19 -8.70 16.47
N SER A 247 -9.12 -8.69 15.66
CA SER A 247 -7.80 -9.16 16.10
C SER A 247 -7.24 -8.33 17.26
N LYS A 248 -7.71 -7.08 17.45
CA LYS A 248 -7.36 -6.21 18.58
C LYS A 248 -8.10 -6.59 19.87
N MET A 249 -9.13 -7.45 19.80
CA MET A 249 -9.95 -7.85 20.94
C MET A 249 -9.56 -9.24 21.46
N ASN A 250 -8.46 -9.28 22.21
CA ASN A 250 -8.00 -10.49 22.91
C ASN A 250 -8.90 -10.80 24.14
N ASP A 251 -8.58 -11.87 24.87
CA ASP A 251 -9.41 -12.31 26.00
C ASP A 251 -9.37 -11.34 27.20
N ALA A 252 -8.25 -10.63 27.40
CA ALA A 252 -8.16 -9.61 28.42
C ALA A 252 -9.11 -8.43 28.14
N VAL A 253 -9.27 -8.03 26.86
CA VAL A 253 -10.26 -7.02 26.44
C VAL A 253 -11.67 -7.49 26.72
N VAL A 254 -12.03 -8.73 26.33
CA VAL A 254 -13.37 -9.28 26.56
C VAL A 254 -13.68 -9.34 28.06
N ALA A 255 -12.72 -9.77 28.88
CA ALA A 255 -12.87 -9.81 30.33
C ALA A 255 -13.10 -8.41 30.91
N LEU A 256 -12.30 -7.40 30.51
CA LEU A 256 -12.46 -6.03 31.00
C LEU A 256 -13.79 -5.41 30.56
N TRP A 257 -14.17 -5.56 29.31
CA TRP A 257 -15.45 -5.02 28.82
C TRP A 257 -16.65 -5.73 29.42
N SER A 258 -16.53 -7.03 29.74
CA SER A 258 -17.57 -7.73 30.52
C SER A 258 -17.74 -7.12 31.91
N ARG A 259 -16.65 -6.68 32.56
CA ARG A 259 -16.73 -5.94 33.84
C ARG A 259 -17.44 -4.59 33.67
N VAL A 260 -17.16 -3.85 32.59
CA VAL A 260 -17.87 -2.60 32.27
C VAL A 260 -19.37 -2.86 32.08
N LEU A 261 -19.72 -3.89 31.31
CA LEU A 261 -21.12 -4.26 31.08
C LEU A 261 -21.83 -4.67 32.38
N HIS A 262 -21.18 -5.41 33.28
CA HIS A 262 -21.75 -5.69 34.60
C HIS A 262 -21.95 -4.43 35.45
N ALA A 263 -20.98 -3.52 35.42
CA ALA A 263 -21.01 -2.30 36.22
C ALA A 263 -22.01 -1.24 35.71
N VAL A 264 -22.44 -1.33 34.44
CA VAL A 264 -23.48 -0.48 33.84
C VAL A 264 -24.67 -1.36 33.40
N PRO A 265 -25.61 -1.68 34.30
CA PRO A 265 -26.75 -2.55 34.00
C PRO A 265 -27.59 -2.03 32.83
N GLY A 266 -28.06 -2.93 31.97
CA GLY A 266 -28.86 -2.58 30.78
C GLY A 266 -28.06 -1.99 29.61
N SER A 267 -26.76 -1.74 29.76
CA SER A 267 -25.92 -1.27 28.65
C SER A 267 -25.69 -2.35 27.60
N ARG A 268 -25.45 -1.93 26.35
CA ARG A 268 -25.15 -2.83 25.23
C ARG A 268 -23.75 -2.57 24.69
N LEU A 269 -23.15 -3.59 24.06
CA LEU A 269 -21.88 -3.48 23.36
C LEU A 269 -22.09 -3.71 21.85
N PHE A 270 -21.78 -2.68 21.07
CA PHE A 270 -21.87 -2.71 19.62
C PHE A 270 -20.49 -2.92 18.99
N LEU A 271 -20.27 -4.13 18.47
CA LEU A 271 -19.09 -4.49 17.72
C LEU A 271 -19.38 -4.47 16.22
N LYS A 272 -18.52 -3.78 15.47
CA LYS A 272 -18.60 -3.74 14.01
C LYS A 272 -17.25 -4.02 13.38
N ALA A 273 -17.17 -5.08 12.59
CA ALA A 273 -15.92 -5.47 11.93
C ALA A 273 -16.21 -6.36 10.72
N SER A 274 -15.29 -6.42 9.75
CA SER A 274 -15.45 -7.29 8.57
C SER A 274 -15.66 -8.75 8.95
N GLN A 275 -14.97 -9.21 10.00
CA GLN A 275 -15.04 -10.60 10.45
C GLN A 275 -16.42 -11.00 10.98
N LEU A 276 -17.26 -10.05 11.41
CA LEU A 276 -18.61 -10.34 11.92
C LEU A 276 -19.61 -10.68 10.81
N LYS A 277 -19.21 -10.63 9.53
CA LYS A 277 -20.00 -11.21 8.43
C LYS A 277 -20.12 -12.73 8.56
N GLU A 278 -19.11 -13.38 9.13
CA GLU A 278 -19.07 -14.82 9.33
C GLU A 278 -19.89 -15.23 10.58
N ALA A 279 -20.81 -16.17 10.40
CA ALA A 279 -21.66 -16.65 11.50
C ALA A 279 -20.85 -17.32 12.62
N SER A 280 -19.81 -18.08 12.27
CA SER A 280 -18.92 -18.75 13.23
C SER A 280 -18.16 -17.75 14.10
N VAL A 281 -17.72 -16.63 13.53
CA VAL A 281 -17.05 -15.56 14.27
C VAL A 281 -18.03 -14.88 15.23
N ARG A 282 -19.27 -14.58 14.78
CA ARG A 282 -20.30 -14.02 15.66
C ARG A 282 -20.59 -14.93 16.85
N GLN A 283 -20.74 -16.24 16.61
CA GLN A 283 -20.95 -17.22 17.67
C GLN A 283 -19.77 -17.27 18.64
N SER A 284 -18.53 -17.28 18.13
CA SER A 284 -17.33 -17.26 18.98
C SER A 284 -17.27 -16.03 19.88
N ILE A 285 -17.67 -14.85 19.41
CA ILE A 285 -17.75 -13.65 20.25
C ILE A 285 -18.82 -13.80 21.33
N ILE A 286 -20.02 -14.30 20.97
CA ILE A 286 -21.09 -14.57 21.94
C ILE A 286 -20.60 -15.51 23.03
N ASP A 287 -19.96 -16.62 22.66
CA ASP A 287 -19.47 -17.63 23.61
C ASP A 287 -18.41 -17.06 24.56
N ARG A 288 -17.50 -16.21 24.04
CA ARG A 288 -16.47 -15.53 24.86
C ARG A 288 -17.09 -14.61 25.91
N PHE A 289 -18.11 -13.83 25.56
CA PHE A 289 -18.82 -12.96 26.51
C PHE A 289 -19.74 -13.74 27.46
N ALA A 290 -20.37 -14.81 26.98
CA ALA A 290 -21.18 -15.71 27.80
C ALA A 290 -20.35 -16.38 28.91
N ALA A 291 -19.07 -16.69 28.64
CA ALA A 291 -18.13 -17.20 29.66
C ALA A 291 -17.90 -16.21 30.83
N HIS A 292 -18.22 -14.93 30.64
CA HIS A 292 -18.19 -13.89 31.67
C HIS A 292 -19.59 -13.48 32.16
N GLY A 293 -20.64 -14.25 31.81
CA GLY A 293 -22.02 -13.99 32.23
C GLY A 293 -22.69 -12.82 31.52
N ILE A 294 -22.27 -12.50 30.29
CA ILE A 294 -22.93 -11.48 29.45
C ILE A 294 -23.80 -12.18 28.41
N ASP A 295 -25.11 -11.91 28.48
CA ASP A 295 -26.09 -12.50 27.55
C ASP A 295 -25.94 -11.95 26.13
N ALA A 296 -26.24 -12.80 25.14
CA ALA A 296 -26.10 -12.45 23.72
C ALA A 296 -26.93 -11.21 23.31
N GLU A 297 -28.05 -10.93 23.97
CA GLU A 297 -28.91 -9.76 23.70
C GLU A 297 -28.23 -8.42 24.02
N ARG A 298 -27.25 -8.44 24.93
CA ARG A 298 -26.41 -7.29 25.29
C ARG A 298 -25.39 -6.96 24.19
N LEU A 299 -25.22 -7.84 23.20
CA LEU A 299 -24.26 -7.68 22.10
C LEU A 299 -24.98 -7.33 20.79
N ILE A 300 -24.47 -6.31 20.11
CA ILE A 300 -24.85 -5.97 18.73
C ILE A 300 -23.64 -6.31 17.85
N LEU A 301 -23.78 -7.29 16.96
CA LEU A 301 -22.67 -7.80 16.14
C LEU A 301 -22.97 -7.59 14.65
N GLU A 302 -22.27 -6.65 14.00
CA GLU A 302 -22.52 -6.32 12.59
C GLU A 302 -21.26 -6.35 11.72
N GLY A 303 -21.42 -6.81 10.48
CA GLY A 303 -20.41 -6.72 9.43
C GLY A 303 -20.19 -5.29 8.91
N LEU A 304 -19.24 -5.13 7.98
CA LEU A 304 -19.07 -3.87 7.25
C LEU A 304 -20.26 -3.55 6.34
N VAL A 305 -20.56 -2.25 6.23
CA VAL A 305 -21.56 -1.66 5.32
C VAL A 305 -20.89 -1.08 4.07
N PRO A 306 -21.65 -0.75 3.01
CA PRO A 306 -21.12 0.02 1.88
C PRO A 306 -20.42 1.31 2.33
N ARG A 307 -19.41 1.76 1.58
CA ARG A 307 -18.56 2.89 1.96
C ARG A 307 -19.35 4.17 2.22
N ALA A 308 -20.37 4.46 1.40
CA ALA A 308 -21.22 5.64 1.55
C ALA A 308 -21.97 5.69 2.90
N GLU A 309 -22.17 4.53 3.53
CA GLU A 309 -22.89 4.40 4.80
C GLU A 309 -21.94 4.17 5.99
N TYR A 310 -20.62 4.19 5.76
CA TYR A 310 -19.61 3.78 6.74
C TYR A 310 -19.76 4.47 8.11
N LEU A 311 -20.07 5.77 8.11
CA LEU A 311 -20.20 6.58 9.32
C LEU A 311 -21.60 6.51 9.96
N VAL A 312 -22.62 6.02 9.25
CA VAL A 312 -24.01 5.98 9.77
C VAL A 312 -24.12 5.16 11.06
N PRO A 313 -23.53 3.96 11.19
CA PRO A 313 -23.61 3.17 12.42
C PRO A 313 -23.02 3.84 13.66
N PHE A 314 -22.10 4.80 13.51
CA PHE A 314 -21.51 5.53 14.64
C PHE A 314 -22.59 6.33 15.41
N GLN A 315 -23.65 6.77 14.73
CA GLN A 315 -24.76 7.50 15.37
C GLN A 315 -25.52 6.69 16.43
N ARG A 316 -25.28 5.37 16.53
CA ARG A 316 -25.89 4.48 17.53
C ARG A 316 -25.00 4.24 18.76
N VAL A 317 -23.82 4.85 18.81
CA VAL A 317 -22.84 4.68 19.89
C VAL A 317 -22.84 5.91 20.78
N ASP A 318 -22.91 5.69 22.10
CA ASP A 318 -22.82 6.73 23.12
C ASP A 318 -21.37 6.95 23.56
N ILE A 319 -20.64 5.86 23.84
CA ILE A 319 -19.24 5.86 24.28
C ILE A 319 -18.48 4.79 23.50
N ALA A 320 -17.34 5.15 22.91
CA ALA A 320 -16.46 4.19 22.27
C ALA A 320 -15.49 3.56 23.30
N LEU A 321 -15.32 2.25 23.25
CA LEU A 321 -14.35 1.51 24.06
C LEU A 321 -13.13 1.15 23.21
N ASP A 322 -11.96 1.61 23.64
CA ASP A 322 -10.71 1.32 22.95
C ASP A 322 -10.12 -0.03 23.42
N PRO A 323 -9.80 -0.97 22.52
CA PRO A 323 -9.15 -2.22 22.91
C PRO A 323 -7.70 -2.01 23.36
N PHE A 324 -7.15 -2.99 24.05
CA PHE A 324 -5.75 -3.00 24.51
C PHE A 324 -5.16 -4.42 24.36
N PRO A 325 -3.84 -4.59 24.23
CA PRO A 325 -2.82 -3.55 24.20
C PRO A 325 -2.82 -2.74 22.90
N TYR A 326 -3.59 -3.14 21.87
CA TYR A 326 -3.63 -2.46 20.57
C TYR A 326 -4.91 -1.60 20.42
N PRO A 327 -4.85 -0.30 20.75
CA PRO A 327 -5.95 0.64 20.55
C PRO A 327 -6.28 0.90 19.08
N GLY A 328 -7.44 1.50 18.87
CA GLY A 328 -7.82 2.18 17.64
C GLY A 328 -6.96 3.41 17.37
N ILE A 329 -6.93 3.81 16.11
CA ILE A 329 -6.27 5.05 15.68
C ILE A 329 -7.26 5.79 14.78
N THR A 330 -7.37 5.39 13.51
CA THR A 330 -8.35 5.95 12.56
C THR A 330 -9.77 5.87 13.10
N THR A 331 -10.18 4.70 13.58
CA THR A 331 -11.50 4.47 14.18
C THR A 331 -11.73 5.35 15.40
N SER A 332 -10.72 5.58 16.24
CA SER A 332 -10.82 6.45 17.41
C SER A 332 -10.96 7.91 16.99
N VAL A 333 -10.19 8.37 16.01
CA VAL A 333 -10.34 9.73 15.43
C VAL A 333 -11.72 9.91 14.78
N GLU A 334 -12.22 8.91 14.07
CA GLU A 334 -13.56 8.93 13.46
C GLU A 334 -14.67 8.95 14.51
N ASN A 335 -14.51 8.23 15.64
CA ASN A 335 -15.44 8.33 16.78
C ASN A 335 -15.48 9.76 17.31
N LEU A 336 -14.32 10.36 17.60
CA LEU A 336 -14.24 11.74 18.09
C LEU A 336 -14.88 12.72 17.09
N TRP A 337 -14.60 12.57 15.79
CA TRP A 337 -15.20 13.38 14.74
C TRP A 337 -16.73 13.19 14.65
N MET A 338 -17.24 12.00 14.94
CA MET A 338 -18.68 11.70 15.02
C MET A 338 -19.33 12.13 16.34
N GLY A 339 -18.61 12.83 17.22
CA GLY A 339 -19.11 13.28 18.52
C GLY A 339 -19.14 12.19 19.60
N ILE A 340 -18.39 11.10 19.41
CA ILE A 340 -18.37 9.97 20.35
C ILE A 340 -17.05 10.01 21.14
N PRO A 341 -17.09 10.24 22.45
CA PRO A 341 -15.88 10.16 23.27
C PRO A 341 -15.37 8.71 23.34
N VAL A 342 -14.04 8.57 23.40
CA VAL A 342 -13.35 7.28 23.39
C VAL A 342 -12.70 7.05 24.75
N LEU A 343 -13.04 5.96 25.42
CA LEU A 343 -12.40 5.53 26.67
C LEU A 343 -11.24 4.58 26.36
N THR A 344 -10.01 5.01 26.66
CA THR A 344 -8.78 4.22 26.44
C THR A 344 -8.14 3.78 27.74
N LEU A 345 -7.44 2.64 27.70
CA LEU A 345 -6.50 2.23 28.75
C LEU A 345 -5.09 2.64 28.33
N ALA A 346 -4.41 3.44 29.15
CA ALA A 346 -3.02 3.82 28.91
C ALA A 346 -2.11 2.60 29.11
N GLY A 347 -1.35 2.25 28.08
CA GLY A 347 -0.29 1.26 28.20
C GLY A 347 1.11 1.88 28.30
N GLU A 348 2.10 1.01 28.25
CA GLU A 348 3.52 1.33 28.45
C GLU A 348 4.36 1.31 27.17
N SER A 349 3.75 1.08 25.99
CA SER A 349 4.47 1.01 24.72
C SER A 349 3.95 2.07 23.75
N PHE A 350 4.72 2.41 22.73
CA PHE A 350 4.28 3.32 21.66
C PHE A 350 2.90 2.94 21.12
N LEU A 351 2.72 1.66 20.77
CA LEU A 351 1.47 1.12 20.26
C LEU A 351 0.31 1.22 21.26
N SER A 352 0.53 0.93 22.53
CA SER A 352 -0.54 0.95 23.54
C SER A 352 -0.89 2.33 24.07
N ARG A 353 -0.21 3.37 23.57
CA ARG A 353 -0.42 4.77 23.95
C ARG A 353 -1.05 5.63 22.85
N GLN A 354 -1.50 5.04 21.75
CA GLN A 354 -2.14 5.81 20.67
C GLN A 354 -3.40 6.53 21.14
N GLY A 355 -4.25 5.86 21.92
CA GLY A 355 -5.42 6.49 22.55
C GLY A 355 -5.03 7.66 23.47
N VAL A 356 -3.92 7.56 24.20
CA VAL A 356 -3.38 8.64 25.05
C VAL A 356 -3.04 9.85 24.19
N GLY A 357 -2.26 9.67 23.12
CA GLY A 357 -1.90 10.76 22.22
C GLY A 357 -3.10 11.47 21.60
N LEU A 358 -4.09 10.70 21.14
CA LEU A 358 -5.32 11.25 20.58
C LEU A 358 -6.12 12.04 21.62
N LEU A 359 -6.36 11.48 22.80
CA LEU A 359 -7.20 12.12 23.82
C LEU A 359 -6.53 13.33 24.47
N MET A 360 -5.20 13.31 24.65
CA MET A 360 -4.45 14.47 25.11
C MET A 360 -4.56 15.64 24.13
N ASN A 361 -4.38 15.37 22.82
CA ASN A 361 -4.51 16.39 21.79
C ASN A 361 -5.97 16.82 21.56
N ALA A 362 -6.95 15.96 21.82
CA ALA A 362 -8.37 16.30 21.77
C ALA A 362 -8.85 17.10 23.00
N GLY A 363 -8.04 17.23 24.06
CA GLY A 363 -8.42 17.89 25.30
C GLY A 363 -9.35 17.05 26.19
N LEU A 364 -9.16 15.73 26.19
CA LEU A 364 -9.97 14.74 26.92
C LEU A 364 -9.13 13.85 27.86
N PRO A 365 -8.26 14.40 28.73
CA PRO A 365 -7.41 13.60 29.61
C PRO A 365 -8.19 12.72 30.59
N GLU A 366 -9.43 13.09 30.93
CA GLU A 366 -10.30 12.33 31.81
C GLU A 366 -10.83 11.03 31.19
N TRP A 367 -10.67 10.85 29.87
CA TRP A 367 -11.05 9.64 29.14
C TRP A 367 -9.90 8.63 29.03
N ILE A 368 -8.78 8.88 29.72
CA ILE A 368 -7.61 8.03 29.76
C ILE A 368 -7.57 7.30 31.12
N ALA A 369 -7.85 6.01 31.11
CA ALA A 369 -7.71 5.17 32.28
C ALA A 369 -6.25 4.72 32.46
N THR A 370 -5.77 4.62 33.70
CA THR A 370 -4.40 4.17 33.99
C THR A 370 -4.31 2.72 34.47
N ALA A 371 -5.45 2.11 34.79
CA ALA A 371 -5.56 0.73 35.24
C ALA A 371 -6.92 0.13 34.86
N PRO A 372 -7.07 -1.21 34.81
CA PRO A 372 -8.35 -1.85 34.52
C PRO A 372 -9.51 -1.42 35.45
N ASP A 373 -9.23 -1.21 36.73
CA ASP A 373 -10.26 -0.80 37.69
C ASP A 373 -10.68 0.67 37.48
N ASP A 374 -9.71 1.53 37.16
CA ASP A 374 -9.96 2.92 36.77
C ASP A 374 -10.76 2.99 35.45
N TYR A 375 -10.48 2.09 34.50
CA TYR A 375 -11.24 1.98 33.24
C TYR A 375 -12.72 1.69 33.50
N VAL A 376 -13.02 0.72 34.38
CA VAL A 376 -14.41 0.42 34.76
C VAL A 376 -15.04 1.60 35.51
N ALA A 377 -14.33 2.22 36.45
CA ALA A 377 -14.85 3.36 37.22
C ALA A 377 -15.19 4.55 36.31
N ARG A 378 -14.33 4.87 35.34
CA ARG A 378 -14.59 5.93 34.34
C ARG A 378 -15.75 5.58 33.43
N ALA A 379 -15.85 4.34 32.97
CA ALA A 379 -16.99 3.90 32.16
C ALA A 379 -18.31 4.09 32.91
N VAL A 380 -18.37 3.72 34.18
CA VAL A 380 -19.56 3.92 35.04
C VAL A 380 -19.85 5.41 35.23
N SER A 381 -18.83 6.21 35.56
CA SER A 381 -18.98 7.65 35.79
C SER A 381 -19.55 8.36 34.55
N HIS A 382 -18.96 8.14 33.37
CA HIS A 382 -19.40 8.78 32.14
C HIS A 382 -20.75 8.25 31.63
N ALA A 383 -21.04 6.96 31.81
CA ALA A 383 -22.33 6.38 31.46
C ALA A 383 -23.47 6.82 32.40
N GLY A 384 -23.14 7.25 33.63
CA GLY A 384 -24.10 7.69 34.64
C GLY A 384 -24.57 9.13 34.51
N ASP A 385 -23.89 9.96 33.69
CA ASP A 385 -24.19 11.39 33.50
C ASP A 385 -24.51 11.67 32.02
N LEU A 386 -25.75 11.37 31.62
CA LEU A 386 -26.20 11.50 30.23
C LEU A 386 -26.25 12.95 29.75
N ASP A 387 -26.52 13.91 30.65
CA ASP A 387 -26.58 15.32 30.30
C ASP A 387 -25.19 15.83 29.90
N ARG A 388 -24.17 15.52 30.71
CA ARG A 388 -22.77 15.86 30.38
C ARG A 388 -22.28 15.13 29.13
N LEU A 389 -22.67 13.87 28.95
CA LEU A 389 -22.31 13.11 27.75
C LEU A 389 -22.95 13.69 26.48
N ALA A 390 -24.19 14.16 26.58
CA ALA A 390 -24.89 14.82 25.47
C ALA A 390 -24.28 16.19 25.15
N GLU A 391 -23.92 16.97 26.17
CA GLU A 391 -23.20 18.24 26.00
C GLU A 391 -21.87 18.01 25.26
N LEU A 392 -21.04 17.08 25.76
CA LEU A 392 -19.77 16.73 25.12
C LEU A 392 -19.98 16.30 23.67
N ARG A 393 -20.90 15.37 23.40
CA ARG A 393 -21.19 14.88 22.04
C ARG A 393 -21.50 16.02 21.09
N SER A 394 -22.33 16.98 21.50
CA SER A 394 -22.77 18.09 20.65
C SER A 394 -21.62 19.03 20.24
N GLY A 395 -20.62 19.22 21.10
CA GLY A 395 -19.47 20.09 20.85
C GLY A 395 -18.22 19.38 20.31
N LEU A 396 -18.11 18.07 20.51
CA LEU A 396 -16.84 17.34 20.34
C LEU A 396 -16.28 17.41 18.91
N ARG A 397 -17.12 17.36 17.87
CA ARG A 397 -16.65 17.50 16.48
C ARG A 397 -15.91 18.82 16.27
N GLN A 398 -16.49 19.94 16.74
CA GLN A 398 -15.87 21.26 16.60
C GLN A 398 -14.58 21.36 17.42
N GLN A 399 -14.59 20.80 18.63
CA GLN A 399 -13.41 20.74 19.50
C GLN A 399 -12.26 20.00 18.83
N VAL A 400 -12.49 18.83 18.22
CA VAL A 400 -11.39 18.09 17.56
C VAL A 400 -10.97 18.70 16.23
N LEU A 401 -11.88 19.30 15.45
CA LEU A 401 -11.52 20.03 14.23
C LEU A 401 -10.60 21.24 14.52
N ALA A 402 -10.68 21.81 15.73
CA ALA A 402 -9.82 22.89 16.19
C ALA A 402 -8.52 22.40 16.87
N SER A 403 -8.31 21.09 16.99
CA SER A 403 -7.18 20.51 17.70
C SER A 403 -6.02 20.13 16.76
N PRO A 404 -4.82 19.83 17.30
CA PRO A 404 -3.69 19.38 16.49
C PRO A 404 -3.97 18.14 15.62
N ILE A 405 -5.01 17.36 15.94
CA ILE A 405 -5.37 16.14 15.20
C ILE A 405 -5.87 16.48 13.78
N PHE A 406 -6.45 17.66 13.56
CA PHE A 406 -7.03 18.06 12.26
C PHE A 406 -6.39 19.34 11.68
N ASP A 407 -5.37 19.90 12.34
CA ASP A 407 -4.66 21.10 11.89
C ASP A 407 -3.48 20.75 10.96
N ALA A 408 -3.80 20.46 9.70
CA ALA A 408 -2.80 20.10 8.70
C ALA A 408 -1.78 21.22 8.42
N GLN A 409 -2.17 22.48 8.54
CA GLN A 409 -1.28 23.61 8.30
C GLN A 409 -0.21 23.73 9.39
N ARG A 410 -0.61 23.56 10.64
CA ARG A 410 0.31 23.51 11.78
C ARG A 410 1.19 22.27 11.74
N PHE A 411 0.60 21.11 11.45
CA PHE A 411 1.34 19.86 11.27
C PHE A 411 2.42 19.99 10.18
N ALA A 412 2.09 20.60 9.03
CA ALA A 412 3.04 20.82 7.95
C ALA A 412 4.27 21.64 8.39
N GLY A 413 4.08 22.67 9.23
CA GLY A 413 5.18 23.45 9.79
C GLY A 413 6.08 22.61 10.71
N HIS A 414 5.48 21.82 11.60
CA HIS A 414 6.23 20.90 12.48
C HIS A 414 6.98 19.82 11.67
N PHE A 415 6.34 19.28 10.64
CA PHE A 415 6.90 18.22 9.81
C PHE A 415 8.04 18.75 8.92
N GLU A 416 7.90 19.94 8.34
CA GLU A 416 9.02 20.61 7.64
C GLU A 416 10.21 20.81 8.59
N ALA A 417 9.97 21.35 9.79
CA ALA A 417 11.03 21.57 10.77
C ALA A 417 11.74 20.26 11.15
N ALA A 418 11.00 19.16 11.26
CA ALA A 418 11.54 17.84 11.51
C ALA A 418 12.44 17.35 10.36
N LEU A 419 11.97 17.42 9.11
CA LEU A 419 12.76 17.05 7.93
C LEU A 419 14.04 17.86 7.81
N ARG A 420 13.96 19.17 8.04
CA ARG A 420 15.13 20.06 8.05
C ARG A 420 16.10 19.74 9.18
N GLY A 421 15.58 19.44 10.37
CA GLY A 421 16.39 19.07 11.51
C GLY A 421 17.17 17.77 11.29
N MET A 422 16.49 16.74 10.75
CA MET A 422 17.13 15.47 10.38
C MET A 422 18.20 15.67 9.31
N TRP A 423 17.91 16.48 8.28
CA TRP A 423 18.88 16.82 7.23
C TRP A 423 20.09 17.57 7.77
N LYS A 424 19.87 18.55 8.65
CA LYS A 424 20.95 19.31 9.30
C LYS A 424 21.86 18.40 10.12
N ALA A 425 21.29 17.50 10.92
CA ALA A 425 22.07 16.55 11.72
C ALA A 425 22.96 15.66 10.85
N TRP A 426 22.46 15.23 9.69
CA TRP A 426 23.27 14.49 8.71
C TRP A 426 24.39 15.36 8.10
N CYS A 427 24.08 16.59 7.70
CA CYS A 427 25.10 17.51 7.15
C CYS A 427 26.23 17.78 8.15
N ASP A 428 25.89 18.03 9.42
CA ASP A 428 26.88 18.30 10.47
C ASP A 428 27.81 17.10 10.66
N HIS A 429 27.26 15.87 10.68
CA HIS A 429 28.04 14.63 10.75
C HIS A 429 28.97 14.41 9.54
N GLU A 430 28.53 14.73 8.33
CA GLU A 430 29.37 14.63 7.12
C GLU A 430 30.52 15.65 7.13
N VAL A 431 30.30 16.84 7.68
CA VAL A 431 31.37 17.86 7.82
C VAL A 431 32.39 17.40 8.85
N GLU A 432 31.96 16.88 10.00
CA GLU A 432 32.84 16.36 11.06
C GLU A 432 33.68 15.15 10.61
N SER A 433 33.07 14.20 9.90
CA SER A 433 33.76 13.02 9.37
C SER A 433 34.78 13.35 8.26
N ARG A 434 34.50 14.37 7.43
CA ARG A 434 35.47 14.88 6.45
C ARG A 434 36.60 15.70 7.11
N GLY A 435 36.29 16.45 8.17
CA GLY A 435 37.27 17.21 8.95
C GLY A 435 38.27 16.33 9.71
N THR A 436 37.84 15.19 10.23
CA THR A 436 38.69 14.24 10.98
C THR A 436 39.57 13.35 10.08
N HIS A 437 39.33 13.31 8.78
CA HIS A 437 40.22 12.66 7.79
C HIS A 437 41.18 13.62 7.07
N GLY A 438 41.10 14.93 7.36
CA GLY A 438 41.93 15.97 6.74
C GLY A 438 43.37 16.11 7.25
N GLU A 439 43.77 15.42 8.34
CA GLU A 439 45.12 15.56 8.93
C GLU A 439 46.12 14.43 8.59
N ARG A 440 45.75 13.45 7.78
CA ARG A 440 46.76 12.52 7.21
C ARG A 440 47.22 13.02 5.86
N SER A 441 48.24 13.89 5.91
CA SER A 441 49.14 14.24 4.81
C SER A 441 49.55 12.99 4.01
N PHE A 442 48.92 12.77 2.87
CA PHE A 442 49.48 11.96 1.80
C PHE A 442 50.32 12.88 0.91
N THR A 443 51.62 12.92 1.20
CA THR A 443 52.62 13.38 0.22
C THR A 443 52.61 12.38 -0.95
N SER A 444 52.10 12.82 -2.10
CA SER A 444 52.19 12.03 -3.33
C SER A 444 53.63 12.02 -3.83
N PRO A 445 54.26 10.86 -4.08
CA PRO A 445 55.54 10.80 -4.76
C PRO A 445 55.33 11.04 -6.26
N THR A 446 56.12 11.96 -6.78
CA THR A 446 56.31 12.24 -8.21
C THR A 446 56.59 10.97 -9.01
N ARG A 447 55.93 10.82 -10.17
CA ARG A 447 56.31 9.84 -11.20
C ARG A 447 56.74 10.54 -12.49
N PRO A 448 57.76 10.01 -13.20
CA PRO A 448 58.46 10.69 -14.27
C PRO A 448 57.75 10.57 -15.62
N SER A 449 58.15 11.46 -16.52
CA SER A 449 57.63 11.70 -17.87
C SER A 449 58.21 10.78 -18.96
N ALA A 450 57.46 10.75 -20.09
CA ALA A 450 57.84 10.50 -21.50
C ALA A 450 57.31 9.19 -22.15
N PRO A 451 57.11 9.12 -23.49
CA PRO A 451 56.81 10.17 -24.48
C PRO A 451 55.60 9.85 -25.38
N ALA A 452 55.25 10.85 -26.21
CA ALA A 452 54.12 10.90 -27.13
C ALA A 452 54.20 9.95 -28.34
N SER A 453 53.03 9.54 -28.84
CA SER A 453 52.82 9.28 -30.26
C SER A 453 51.42 9.75 -30.68
N ASN A 454 51.41 10.57 -31.72
CA ASN A 454 50.22 11.11 -32.39
C ASN A 454 49.51 10.03 -33.21
N SER A 455 48.19 10.02 -33.20
CA SER A 455 47.41 9.88 -34.44
C SER A 455 46.02 10.48 -34.26
N SER A 456 45.63 11.17 -35.31
CA SER A 456 44.59 12.19 -35.40
C SER A 456 43.21 11.59 -35.66
N GLY A 457 42.16 12.24 -35.16
CA GLY A 457 40.78 11.90 -35.51
C GLY A 457 39.74 12.79 -34.83
N ASN A 458 39.70 14.08 -35.19
CA ASN A 458 38.60 15.00 -34.87
C ASN A 458 37.30 14.49 -35.49
N ILE A 459 36.18 14.46 -34.74
CA ILE A 459 34.88 14.93 -35.23
C ILE A 459 34.14 15.67 -34.09
N ILE A 460 33.59 16.81 -34.47
CA ILE A 460 32.95 17.90 -33.72
C ILE A 460 31.47 17.58 -33.46
N ALA A 461 30.95 18.15 -32.37
CA ALA A 461 29.53 18.21 -32.00
C ALA A 461 28.67 19.06 -32.96
N SER A 462 27.40 18.71 -33.17
CA SER A 462 26.34 19.69 -33.46
C SER A 462 24.93 19.12 -33.31
N GLU A 463 24.05 19.95 -32.75
CA GLU A 463 22.61 19.78 -32.57
C GLU A 463 21.78 19.81 -33.88
N SER A 464 20.58 19.23 -33.77
CA SER A 464 19.31 19.57 -34.44
C SER A 464 19.20 19.50 -35.97
N VAL A 465 18.29 18.63 -36.47
CA VAL A 465 17.38 18.95 -37.59
C VAL A 465 16.08 18.14 -37.43
N VAL A 466 14.96 18.85 -37.27
CA VAL A 466 13.62 18.38 -37.60
C VAL A 466 13.47 18.43 -39.12
N ARG A 467 13.21 17.29 -39.78
CA ARG A 467 12.61 17.24 -41.14
C ARG A 467 11.73 16.01 -41.27
N GLY A 468 10.44 16.25 -41.55
CA GLY A 468 9.51 15.22 -41.98
C GLY A 468 9.87 14.68 -43.36
N ILE A 469 9.68 13.37 -43.53
CA ILE A 469 9.62 12.68 -44.82
C ILE A 469 8.49 11.64 -44.70
N LEU A 470 7.45 11.81 -45.52
CA LEU A 470 6.51 10.75 -45.87
C LEU A 470 7.14 9.84 -46.95
N CYS A 471 6.76 8.57 -46.91
CA CYS A 471 6.97 7.46 -47.85
C CYS A 471 8.15 6.48 -47.60
N SER A 472 7.78 5.36 -46.96
CA SER A 472 7.92 3.97 -47.46
C SER A 472 9.29 3.49 -47.93
N ASP A 473 10.06 2.84 -47.05
CA ASP A 473 11.01 1.78 -47.41
C ASP A 473 11.48 0.92 -46.20
N ASN A 474 10.79 0.98 -45.05
CA ASN A 474 11.02 -0.02 -44.00
C ASN A 474 10.15 -1.26 -44.27
N PRO A 475 10.72 -2.48 -44.26
CA PRO A 475 9.93 -3.69 -44.43
C PRO A 475 8.88 -3.79 -43.31
N LEU A 476 7.63 -4.08 -43.68
CA LEU A 476 6.55 -4.28 -42.72
C LEU A 476 6.88 -5.45 -41.79
N MET A 477 6.58 -5.27 -40.51
CA MET A 477 6.88 -6.25 -39.48
C MET A 477 5.72 -7.22 -39.26
N LYS A 478 6.05 -8.46 -38.88
CA LYS A 478 5.10 -9.37 -38.23
C LYS A 478 5.38 -9.39 -36.74
N LEU A 479 4.41 -9.02 -35.91
CA LEU A 479 4.59 -8.86 -34.47
C LEU A 479 3.81 -9.94 -33.71
N HIS A 480 4.50 -10.70 -32.86
CA HIS A 480 3.90 -11.62 -31.91
C HIS A 480 3.89 -10.96 -30.52
N ILE A 481 2.70 -10.56 -30.06
CA ILE A 481 2.49 -9.99 -28.74
C ILE A 481 2.29 -11.13 -27.74
N GLY A 482 3.10 -11.12 -26.67
CA GLY A 482 3.13 -12.16 -25.63
C GLY A 482 3.87 -13.44 -26.03
N GLY A 483 4.53 -13.45 -27.20
CA GLY A 483 5.28 -14.60 -27.66
C GLY A 483 6.40 -15.01 -26.70
N LYS A 484 6.63 -16.33 -26.59
CA LYS A 484 7.68 -16.92 -25.73
C LYS A 484 8.81 -17.58 -26.52
N GLU A 485 8.57 -17.92 -27.78
CA GLU A 485 9.53 -18.61 -28.63
C GLU A 485 9.75 -17.84 -29.93
N PRO A 486 11.00 -17.52 -30.30
CA PRO A 486 11.32 -16.87 -31.56
C PRO A 486 10.86 -17.69 -32.77
N LYS A 487 10.34 -17.01 -33.80
CA LYS A 487 10.02 -17.61 -35.09
C LYS A 487 10.55 -16.75 -36.22
N GLU A 488 11.15 -17.39 -37.23
CA GLU A 488 11.69 -16.70 -38.39
C GLU A 488 10.65 -15.77 -39.03
N GLY A 489 11.04 -14.51 -39.25
CA GLY A 489 10.19 -13.47 -39.82
C GLY A 489 9.18 -12.84 -38.86
N TRP A 490 9.17 -13.22 -37.58
CA TRP A 490 8.35 -12.60 -36.52
C TRP A 490 9.22 -11.91 -35.48
N LYS A 491 8.73 -10.80 -34.97
CA LYS A 491 9.30 -10.08 -33.84
C LYS A 491 8.44 -10.28 -32.61
N ILE A 492 9.03 -10.36 -31.42
CA ILE A 492 8.29 -10.59 -30.18
C ILE A 492 8.22 -9.30 -29.37
N LEU A 493 6.99 -8.90 -29.01
CA LEU A 493 6.72 -7.94 -27.94
C LEU A 493 6.29 -8.72 -26.70
N ASN A 494 7.03 -8.61 -25.60
CA ASN A 494 6.66 -9.23 -24.34
C ASN A 494 6.79 -8.24 -23.17
N ALA A 495 5.94 -8.37 -22.15
CA ALA A 495 6.04 -7.55 -20.95
C ALA A 495 7.25 -7.94 -20.09
N LEU A 496 7.74 -9.17 -20.24
CA LEU A 496 8.91 -9.69 -19.53
C LEU A 496 10.13 -9.69 -20.46
N ASP A 497 11.29 -9.37 -19.90
CA ASP A 497 12.57 -9.38 -20.59
C ASP A 497 13.23 -10.75 -20.47
N PHE A 498 13.33 -11.49 -21.57
CA PHE A 498 14.02 -12.78 -21.66
C PHE A 498 14.60 -13.02 -23.05
N GLU A 499 15.47 -14.01 -23.16
CA GLU A 499 16.18 -14.34 -24.41
C GLU A 499 15.19 -14.62 -25.56
N GLY A 500 15.32 -13.87 -26.65
CA GLY A 500 14.47 -13.98 -27.83
C GLY A 500 13.34 -12.94 -27.92
N VAL A 501 13.14 -12.08 -26.91
CA VAL A 501 12.23 -10.93 -26.99
C VAL A 501 12.90 -9.78 -27.76
N ASP A 502 12.23 -9.24 -28.78
CA ASP A 502 12.74 -8.11 -29.57
C ASP A 502 12.34 -6.75 -28.97
N PHE A 503 11.17 -6.68 -28.32
CA PHE A 503 10.64 -5.48 -27.70
C PHE A 503 10.08 -5.81 -26.32
N VAL A 504 10.58 -5.12 -25.29
CA VAL A 504 10.04 -5.23 -23.92
C VAL A 504 9.01 -4.13 -23.72
N GLY A 505 7.76 -4.49 -23.47
CA GLY A 505 6.67 -3.51 -23.33
C GLY A 505 5.30 -4.13 -23.09
N ASN A 506 4.36 -3.32 -22.64
CA ASN A 506 2.99 -3.74 -22.33
C ASN A 506 2.10 -3.61 -23.58
N VAL A 507 1.28 -4.61 -23.88
CA VAL A 507 0.33 -4.57 -25.01
C VAL A 507 -0.60 -3.34 -24.97
N ARG A 508 -0.89 -2.82 -23.77
CA ARG A 508 -1.74 -1.62 -23.56
C ARG A 508 -1.07 -0.32 -24.02
N ASP A 509 0.24 -0.32 -24.21
CA ASP A 509 1.00 0.82 -24.71
C ASP A 509 1.89 0.42 -25.89
N LEU A 510 1.40 0.69 -27.10
CA LEU A 510 2.11 0.44 -28.34
C LEU A 510 2.72 1.73 -28.92
N SER A 511 2.86 2.81 -28.12
CA SER A 511 3.34 4.11 -28.58
C SER A 511 4.76 4.08 -29.17
N ALA A 512 5.58 3.10 -28.76
CA ALA A 512 6.90 2.86 -29.33
C ALA A 512 6.87 2.38 -30.80
N PHE A 513 5.73 1.87 -31.27
CA PHE A 513 5.56 1.40 -32.63
C PHE A 513 4.93 2.51 -33.51
N PRO A 514 5.54 2.85 -34.66
CA PRO A 514 4.95 3.79 -35.61
C PRO A 514 3.60 3.29 -36.14
N ASP A 515 2.77 4.22 -36.62
CA ASP A 515 1.54 3.88 -37.32
C ASP A 515 1.84 3.04 -38.57
N ALA A 516 0.97 2.07 -38.86
CA ALA A 516 1.06 1.22 -40.05
C ALA A 516 2.41 0.47 -40.24
N CYS A 517 3.14 0.18 -39.16
CA CYS A 517 4.43 -0.51 -39.22
C CYS A 517 4.33 -2.05 -39.33
N CYS A 518 3.16 -2.64 -39.06
CA CYS A 518 2.96 -4.09 -39.05
C CYS A 518 2.04 -4.56 -40.19
N GLU A 519 2.42 -5.61 -40.90
CA GLU A 519 1.50 -6.31 -41.82
C GLU A 519 0.63 -7.35 -41.10
N LYS A 520 1.17 -7.96 -40.04
CA LYS A 520 0.47 -8.95 -39.23
C LYS A 520 0.79 -8.77 -37.76
N VAL A 521 -0.24 -8.86 -36.92
CA VAL A 521 -0.10 -8.95 -35.47
C VAL A 521 -0.70 -10.27 -35.02
N TYR A 522 0.02 -11.00 -34.19
CA TYR A 522 -0.43 -12.24 -33.56
C TYR A 522 -0.46 -12.02 -32.06
N ALA A 523 -1.63 -12.17 -31.45
CA ALA A 523 -1.86 -12.00 -30.02
C ALA A 523 -2.65 -13.21 -29.50
N SER A 524 -1.96 -14.11 -28.82
CA SER A 524 -2.50 -15.39 -28.36
C SER A 524 -2.38 -15.49 -26.85
N HIS A 525 -3.52 -15.59 -26.19
CA HIS A 525 -3.66 -15.69 -24.73
C HIS A 525 -2.95 -14.54 -23.98
N VAL A 526 -3.17 -13.32 -24.47
CA VAL A 526 -2.66 -12.06 -23.89
C VAL A 526 -3.79 -11.10 -23.52
N MET A 527 -4.86 -11.10 -24.30
CA MET A 527 -5.87 -10.05 -24.27
C MET A 527 -6.91 -10.25 -23.16
N GLU A 528 -7.10 -11.48 -22.69
CA GLU A 528 -7.85 -11.81 -21.49
C GLU A 528 -7.24 -11.23 -20.20
N HIS A 529 -5.95 -10.89 -20.25
CA HIS A 529 -5.23 -10.18 -19.18
C HIS A 529 -5.38 -8.65 -19.27
N VAL A 530 -6.09 -8.12 -20.26
CA VAL A 530 -6.39 -6.68 -20.36
C VAL A 530 -7.74 -6.40 -19.69
N GLY A 531 -7.74 -5.46 -18.73
CA GLY A 531 -8.96 -5.08 -18.02
C GLY A 531 -10.01 -4.44 -18.95
N GLN A 532 -11.29 -4.58 -18.59
CA GLN A 532 -12.43 -4.14 -19.42
C GLN A 532 -12.35 -2.65 -19.81
N ARG A 533 -11.82 -1.80 -18.91
CA ARG A 533 -11.66 -0.36 -19.14
C ARG A 533 -10.72 -0.06 -20.30
N ASP A 534 -9.66 -0.83 -20.45
CA ASP A 534 -8.56 -0.55 -21.39
C ASP A 534 -8.65 -1.41 -22.67
N PHE A 535 -9.59 -2.35 -22.72
CA PHE A 535 -9.65 -3.40 -23.75
C PHE A 535 -9.80 -2.83 -25.17
N VAL A 536 -10.78 -1.94 -25.37
CA VAL A 536 -11.04 -1.33 -26.69
C VAL A 536 -9.89 -0.41 -27.11
N ASP A 537 -9.32 0.37 -26.20
CA ASP A 537 -8.21 1.26 -26.52
C ASP A 537 -6.93 0.48 -26.85
N THR A 538 -6.72 -0.67 -26.20
CA THR A 538 -5.64 -1.61 -26.57
C THR A 538 -5.84 -2.14 -27.99
N LEU A 539 -7.07 -2.54 -28.36
CA LEU A 539 -7.39 -2.96 -29.73
C LEU A 539 -7.20 -1.83 -30.75
N LYS A 540 -7.54 -0.57 -30.41
CA LYS A 540 -7.24 0.61 -31.25
C LYS A 540 -5.74 0.80 -31.42
N GLY A 541 -4.95 0.56 -30.37
CA GLY A 541 -3.49 0.57 -30.45
C GLY A 541 -2.97 -0.45 -31.47
N ILE A 542 -3.50 -1.68 -31.43
CA ILE A 542 -3.15 -2.74 -32.39
C ILE A 542 -3.60 -2.37 -33.81
N HIS A 543 -4.82 -1.84 -33.97
CA HIS A 543 -5.32 -1.35 -35.25
C HIS A 543 -4.43 -0.26 -35.83
N ARG A 544 -4.00 0.72 -35.02
CA ARG A 544 -3.13 1.82 -35.43
C ARG A 544 -1.82 1.33 -36.04
N ILE A 545 -1.17 0.34 -35.42
CA ILE A 545 0.12 -0.17 -35.89
C ILE A 545 0.01 -1.10 -37.10
N LEU A 546 -1.18 -1.63 -37.40
CA LEU A 546 -1.42 -2.40 -38.62
C LEU A 546 -1.44 -1.49 -39.86
N CYS A 547 -0.85 -1.93 -40.96
CA CYS A 547 -0.98 -1.29 -42.27
C CYS A 547 -2.40 -1.48 -42.83
N GLU A 548 -2.74 -0.76 -43.89
CA GLU A 548 -3.98 -1.01 -44.66
C GLU A 548 -4.04 -2.47 -45.13
N ASN A 549 -5.18 -3.13 -44.92
CA ASN A 549 -5.39 -4.57 -45.13
C ASN A 549 -4.56 -5.50 -44.21
N GLY A 550 -3.87 -4.95 -43.20
CA GLY A 550 -3.15 -5.73 -42.20
C GLY A 550 -4.10 -6.59 -41.36
N GLU A 551 -3.60 -7.71 -40.85
CA GLU A 551 -4.40 -8.71 -40.13
C GLU A 551 -3.94 -8.90 -38.68
N LEU A 552 -4.91 -8.88 -37.76
CA LEU A 552 -4.75 -9.32 -36.37
C LEU A 552 -5.24 -10.77 -36.24
N TYR A 553 -4.36 -11.64 -35.79
CA TYR A 553 -4.63 -13.03 -35.41
C TYR A 553 -4.79 -13.06 -33.89
N PHE A 554 -6.04 -13.21 -33.42
CA PHE A 554 -6.44 -13.04 -32.03
C PHE A 554 -6.94 -14.34 -31.42
N SER A 555 -6.33 -14.77 -30.32
CA SER A 555 -6.73 -15.97 -29.57
C SER A 555 -6.83 -15.68 -28.09
N VAL A 556 -7.92 -16.14 -27.46
CA VAL A 556 -8.20 -16.07 -26.02
C VAL A 556 -9.06 -17.28 -25.62
N PRO A 557 -9.20 -17.61 -24.33
CA PRO A 557 -10.15 -18.63 -23.90
C PRO A 557 -11.59 -18.25 -24.25
N ASP A 558 -12.31 -19.15 -24.94
CA ASP A 558 -13.71 -18.96 -25.33
C ASP A 558 -14.62 -19.16 -24.10
N LEU A 559 -15.13 -18.06 -23.54
CA LEU A 559 -15.97 -18.08 -22.35
C LEU A 559 -17.21 -18.94 -22.54
N GLU A 560 -17.83 -18.89 -23.72
CA GLU A 560 -19.05 -19.64 -24.02
C GLU A 560 -18.77 -21.15 -24.03
N THR A 561 -17.66 -21.55 -24.65
CA THR A 561 -17.22 -22.94 -24.69
C THR A 561 -16.82 -23.44 -23.31
N LEU A 562 -16.08 -22.64 -22.53
CA LEU A 562 -15.67 -23.00 -21.18
C LEU A 562 -16.86 -23.12 -20.22
N CYS A 563 -17.84 -22.22 -20.29
CA CYS A 563 -19.09 -22.32 -19.53
C CYS A 563 -19.83 -23.63 -19.85
N ARG A 564 -19.92 -24.02 -21.13
CA ARG A 564 -20.53 -25.30 -21.54
C ARG A 564 -19.75 -26.50 -21.02
N LEU A 565 -18.43 -26.46 -21.05
CA LEU A 565 -17.59 -27.51 -20.50
C LEU A 565 -17.79 -27.63 -18.98
N PHE A 566 -17.76 -26.51 -18.25
CA PHE A 566 -17.86 -26.47 -16.79
C PHE A 566 -19.12 -27.14 -16.24
N ILE A 567 -20.25 -26.99 -16.95
CA ILE A 567 -21.54 -27.55 -16.56
C ILE A 567 -21.78 -28.98 -17.07
N ARG A 568 -20.82 -29.61 -17.77
CA ARG A 568 -20.98 -31.01 -18.22
C ARG A 568 -21.12 -31.94 -17.01
N PRO A 569 -22.20 -32.75 -16.94
CA PRO A 569 -22.39 -33.70 -15.85
C PRO A 569 -21.25 -34.73 -15.73
N GLU A 570 -20.61 -35.06 -16.86
CA GLU A 570 -19.60 -36.13 -16.95
C GLU A 570 -18.21 -35.69 -16.46
N LEU A 571 -17.97 -34.38 -16.28
CA LEU A 571 -16.68 -33.91 -15.75
C LEU A 571 -16.59 -34.19 -14.24
N ASP A 572 -15.49 -34.83 -13.84
CA ASP A 572 -15.14 -34.98 -12.43
C ASP A 572 -14.73 -33.64 -11.79
N ARG A 573 -14.47 -33.68 -10.48
CA ARG A 573 -14.12 -32.47 -9.71
C ARG A 573 -12.83 -31.81 -10.22
N GLU A 574 -11.80 -32.60 -10.48
CA GLU A 574 -10.48 -32.11 -10.90
C GLU A 574 -10.55 -31.47 -12.28
N SER A 575 -11.28 -32.10 -13.21
CA SER A 575 -11.48 -31.56 -14.56
C SER A 575 -12.31 -30.28 -14.53
N ARG A 576 -13.34 -30.21 -13.68
CA ARG A 576 -14.13 -28.98 -13.49
C ARG A 576 -13.29 -27.86 -12.88
N TYR A 577 -12.39 -28.18 -11.95
CA TYR A 577 -11.43 -27.23 -11.39
C TYR A 577 -10.43 -26.74 -12.46
N HIS A 578 -9.95 -27.63 -13.33
CA HIS A 578 -9.11 -27.25 -14.46
C HIS A 578 -9.83 -26.31 -15.44
N VAL A 579 -11.10 -26.59 -15.78
CA VAL A 579 -11.92 -25.68 -16.60
C VAL A 579 -12.09 -24.31 -15.94
N MET A 580 -12.38 -24.27 -14.64
CA MET A 580 -12.47 -23.01 -13.89
C MET A 580 -11.16 -22.20 -13.97
N ARG A 581 -9.99 -22.86 -13.84
CA ARG A 581 -8.70 -22.18 -13.98
C ARG A 581 -8.47 -21.60 -15.38
N MET A 582 -8.95 -22.26 -16.43
CA MET A 582 -8.90 -21.68 -17.78
C MET A 582 -9.81 -20.46 -17.95
N MET A 583 -10.90 -20.35 -17.17
CA MET A 583 -11.81 -19.20 -17.20
C MET A 583 -11.25 -17.97 -16.48
N PHE A 584 -10.60 -18.18 -15.33
CA PHE A 584 -10.18 -17.08 -14.43
C PHE A 584 -8.67 -16.87 -14.37
N GLY A 585 -7.91 -17.61 -15.18
CA GLY A 585 -6.45 -17.69 -15.10
C GLY A 585 -5.98 -18.74 -14.11
N GLY A 586 -4.74 -19.20 -14.28
CA GLY A 586 -4.13 -20.17 -13.38
C GLY A 586 -3.78 -19.58 -12.02
N GLN A 587 -3.73 -18.24 -11.91
CA GLN A 587 -3.41 -17.42 -10.74
C GLN A 587 -2.09 -17.83 -10.08
N ILE A 588 -1.13 -18.26 -10.89
CA ILE A 588 0.20 -18.67 -10.42
C ILE A 588 1.05 -17.44 -10.07
N ASP A 589 0.80 -16.32 -10.74
CA ASP A 589 1.40 -15.01 -10.50
C ASP A 589 0.42 -13.87 -10.85
N ASP A 590 0.85 -12.62 -10.66
CA ASP A 590 0.03 -11.41 -10.89
C ASP A 590 -0.34 -11.18 -12.36
N PHE A 591 0.28 -11.89 -13.30
CA PHE A 591 0.00 -11.80 -14.74
C PHE A 591 -0.94 -12.91 -15.23
N ASP A 592 -1.09 -14.01 -14.48
CA ASP A 592 -1.94 -15.16 -14.80
C ASP A 592 -3.39 -15.00 -14.29
N PHE A 593 -3.95 -13.80 -14.43
CA PHE A 593 -5.35 -13.47 -14.12
C PHE A 593 -6.12 -13.07 -15.38
N HIS A 594 -7.28 -13.70 -15.60
CA HIS A 594 -8.18 -13.31 -16.69
C HIS A 594 -9.21 -12.31 -16.17
N TYR A 595 -9.12 -11.05 -16.63
CA TYR A 595 -10.01 -9.96 -16.19
C TYR A 595 -11.30 -9.86 -17.00
N ILE A 596 -11.33 -10.49 -18.17
CA ILE A 596 -12.45 -10.44 -19.10
C ILE A 596 -12.68 -11.80 -19.74
N GLY A 597 -13.92 -12.26 -19.74
CA GLY A 597 -14.34 -13.44 -20.49
C GLY A 597 -14.92 -13.03 -21.84
N LEU A 598 -14.46 -13.64 -22.92
CA LEU A 598 -14.75 -13.20 -24.29
C LEU A 598 -15.47 -14.28 -25.09
N THR A 599 -16.46 -13.85 -25.86
CA THR A 599 -17.20 -14.67 -26.83
C THR A 599 -17.01 -14.11 -28.23
N CYS A 600 -17.37 -14.89 -29.26
CA CYS A 600 -17.30 -14.42 -30.65
C CYS A 600 -18.15 -13.16 -30.89
N GLU A 601 -19.30 -13.06 -30.22
CA GLU A 601 -20.19 -11.90 -30.28
C GLU A 601 -19.51 -10.64 -29.72
N PHE A 602 -18.97 -10.73 -28.50
CA PHE A 602 -18.30 -9.61 -27.85
C PHE A 602 -17.06 -9.17 -28.63
N MET A 603 -16.26 -10.11 -29.13
CA MET A 603 -15.08 -9.76 -29.93
C MET A 603 -15.45 -9.08 -31.24
N THR A 604 -16.49 -9.54 -31.93
CA THR A 604 -16.98 -8.87 -33.15
C THR A 604 -17.38 -7.42 -32.85
N TYR A 605 -18.08 -7.19 -31.74
CA TYR A 605 -18.43 -5.85 -31.29
C TYR A 605 -17.19 -4.99 -30.97
N PHE A 606 -16.22 -5.52 -30.22
CA PHE A 606 -15.02 -4.77 -29.84
C PHE A 606 -14.09 -4.49 -31.01
N PHE A 607 -13.96 -5.41 -31.98
CA PHE A 607 -13.22 -5.16 -33.22
C PHE A 607 -13.84 -4.01 -34.01
N ASN A 608 -15.17 -3.96 -34.12
CA ASN A 608 -15.86 -2.86 -34.79
C ASN A 608 -15.61 -1.51 -34.07
N LEU A 609 -15.68 -1.48 -32.73
CA LEU A 609 -15.36 -0.27 -31.96
C LEU A 609 -13.90 0.18 -32.10
N ALA A 610 -12.98 -0.75 -32.32
CA ALA A 610 -11.57 -0.48 -32.53
C ALA A 610 -11.22 -0.11 -33.98
N GLY A 611 -12.19 -0.15 -34.90
CA GLY A 611 -12.03 0.28 -36.29
C GLY A 611 -11.65 -0.81 -37.30
N PHE A 612 -11.68 -2.09 -36.91
CA PHE A 612 -11.44 -3.19 -37.86
C PHE A 612 -12.62 -3.31 -38.83
N SER A 613 -12.34 -3.48 -40.11
CA SER A 613 -13.34 -3.54 -41.18
C SER A 613 -14.05 -4.89 -41.28
N SER A 614 -13.41 -5.97 -40.84
CA SER A 614 -14.01 -7.30 -40.78
C SER A 614 -13.33 -8.19 -39.74
N ALA A 615 -14.07 -9.17 -39.22
CA ALA A 615 -13.55 -10.21 -38.35
C ALA A 615 -14.23 -11.54 -38.65
N ARG A 616 -13.46 -12.64 -38.59
CA ARG A 616 -13.99 -14.00 -38.78
C ARG A 616 -13.38 -14.97 -37.78
N ARG A 617 -14.20 -15.90 -37.27
CA ARG A 617 -13.71 -17.03 -36.48
C ARG A 617 -13.00 -18.04 -37.38
N VAL A 618 -11.93 -18.64 -36.87
CA VAL A 618 -11.19 -19.73 -37.54
C VAL A 618 -10.98 -20.88 -36.57
N GLU A 619 -10.69 -22.07 -37.10
CA GLU A 619 -10.42 -23.24 -36.25
C GLU A 619 -8.99 -23.22 -35.71
N SER A 620 -8.02 -22.94 -36.57
CA SER A 620 -6.59 -22.85 -36.25
C SER A 620 -5.96 -21.75 -37.10
N PHE A 621 -4.88 -21.15 -36.59
CA PHE A 621 -4.06 -20.24 -37.37
C PHE A 621 -2.97 -20.97 -38.18
N GLY A 622 -2.48 -22.11 -37.68
CA GLY A 622 -1.34 -22.81 -38.27
C GLY A 622 -0.03 -21.99 -38.27
N ILE A 623 0.08 -21.01 -37.37
CA ILE A 623 1.24 -20.10 -37.29
C ILE A 623 2.16 -20.49 -36.14
N PHE A 624 1.68 -20.60 -34.90
CA PHE A 624 2.50 -20.96 -33.74
C PHE A 624 1.99 -22.26 -33.12
N ASN A 625 2.89 -23.01 -32.47
CA ASN A 625 2.53 -24.19 -31.70
C ASN A 625 2.23 -23.77 -30.26
N ASP A 626 1.07 -23.16 -30.04
CA ASP A 626 0.66 -22.59 -28.76
C ASP A 626 -0.72 -23.11 -28.32
N THR A 627 -1.29 -22.49 -27.29
CA THR A 627 -2.60 -22.87 -26.74
C THR A 627 -3.78 -22.47 -27.62
N SER A 628 -3.57 -21.80 -28.76
CA SER A 628 -4.67 -21.49 -29.70
C SER A 628 -5.29 -22.75 -30.32
N ASP A 629 -4.54 -23.85 -30.40
CA ASP A 629 -5.01 -25.15 -30.91
C ASP A 629 -5.34 -26.15 -29.77
N TYR A 630 -5.38 -25.70 -28.52
CA TYR A 630 -5.56 -26.55 -27.35
C TYR A 630 -6.98 -27.14 -27.26
N ARG A 631 -7.06 -28.47 -27.09
CA ARG A 631 -8.31 -29.25 -27.08
C ARG A 631 -8.48 -30.13 -25.84
N PRO A 632 -8.58 -29.55 -24.63
CA PRO A 632 -8.84 -30.32 -23.43
C PRO A 632 -10.23 -30.97 -23.54
N TYR A 633 -10.33 -32.22 -23.10
CA TYR A 633 -11.58 -33.00 -23.14
C TYR A 633 -12.17 -33.15 -24.57
N GLY A 634 -11.32 -33.07 -25.60
CA GLY A 634 -11.71 -33.22 -27.00
C GLY A 634 -12.44 -32.01 -27.60
N VAL A 635 -12.46 -30.87 -26.91
CA VAL A 635 -13.17 -29.65 -27.35
C VAL A 635 -12.17 -28.51 -27.55
N PRO A 636 -12.18 -27.81 -28.70
CA PRO A 636 -11.37 -26.60 -28.88
C PRO A 636 -11.88 -25.51 -27.96
N ILE A 637 -11.06 -25.07 -27.01
CA ILE A 637 -11.46 -24.06 -26.03
C ILE A 637 -11.00 -22.64 -26.38
N SER A 638 -10.24 -22.49 -27.46
CA SER A 638 -9.76 -21.19 -27.90
C SER A 638 -10.77 -20.50 -28.81
N LEU A 639 -10.99 -19.20 -28.59
CA LEU A 639 -11.67 -18.31 -29.51
C LEU A 639 -10.63 -17.71 -30.47
N ASN A 640 -10.41 -18.39 -31.59
CA ASN A 640 -9.50 -17.93 -32.64
C ASN A 640 -10.24 -17.07 -33.66
N MET A 641 -9.82 -15.82 -33.82
CA MET A 641 -10.40 -14.88 -34.79
C MET A 641 -9.30 -14.17 -35.59
N ILE A 642 -9.60 -13.87 -36.85
CA ILE A 642 -8.78 -13.01 -37.70
C ILE A 642 -9.58 -11.74 -37.98
N ALA A 643 -9.06 -10.60 -37.54
CA ALA A 643 -9.62 -9.27 -37.80
C ALA A 643 -8.73 -8.52 -38.81
N ARG A 644 -9.35 -7.81 -39.76
CA ARG A 644 -8.64 -7.04 -40.78
C ARG A 644 -8.87 -5.56 -40.57
N LYS A 645 -7.79 -4.77 -40.69
CA LYS A 645 -7.86 -3.31 -40.77
C LYS A 645 -8.52 -2.90 -42.07
#